data_AF-A0A439CY97-F1
#
_entry.id   AF-A0A439CY97-F1
#
_cell.length_a   1.000
_cell.length_b   1.000
_cell.length_c   1.000
_cell.angle_alpha   90.00
_cell.angle_beta   90.00
_cell.angle_gamma   90.00
#
_symmetry.space_group_name_H-M   'P 1'
#
loop_
_entity.id
_entity.type
_entity.pdbx_description
1 polymer ?
#
loop_
_entity_poly.entity_id
_entity_poly.type
_entity_poly.pdbx_seq_one_letter_code
_entity_poly.pdbx_strand_id
1 'polypeptide(L)'
;MDPLSATASIIGVLQLSSDVVKYIIGATGATKARRSLREEILSCEAILLQLQDHADDAEGATVWSEKIKTLEGPGTPLYRFGIALGALKSQLEPKKGWNKALSALKWPFDEKQVEKLISAIQREKSLLQLVLTNNCIELIEASKRASDQNHAALLGLIQRMKDQSADAEWQLTRLNTVLLELEESQSCQAILDWITPIDYSTQQSDFINRRQAGTGNWLLDSAEFRAWAGNANQTLFCPGIPGAGKTILTSIVVDNLQARFDSDPDVGVAYLYCSFQRADDQKAGDLLAGLLKQLAQQRCSLPDSVTSLYSHKKKRQRPSYSEISSTLRLVAAMYSQVFIVVDALDECPAYNSSRFMSEVFNLQETCKVNIFATSRFIPEIVQRFKYGMTLEIRASQKDICSYIDGHMLYLPSFVKRNHELQEEIKTEIFNAVDGMFLLAQLHLDSLVGKRSLKAVRKALKKLPSGSDALRQAYEDAMNRIESQVSDQIELAKQVLLWVACARRPLTTLELQHALAVEVGKPEIDPDNFPQVEDMVSVCAGLVTVDEESDIIRLVHHTTQEYFEQTQKQWFPNADTYIATVCVTYLSFNIFDIGFCKTNLEFEESMGLNRLYDYAAHNWGHHAGRAPAELSDLIVQFLQDEPKVSRCSQAMMVAKDWHHSNYSQDVPRHFTGMHLAAWFGLQDMIVALIAVKNDPDLGDSHGRTPLSYAAARGHEAVVTLLLANDAVNPDSKDSVRGWTPLWHAVVGVQLAVVQQLLGDRRVDPNSISIYGRTPLLLAAKKGHDAVVKLLIENDRVNLNAPDSESGWTSLSWAAANGHDSAVNLLLEKAEVNPDPKDIEYGRTPLSWAAERGHKAVVEALLRRNEVDVDSKSKYGRTPLWFSRERGQEEIVKLLSANNAVDPGLEYSEYGQIPLWYAAEIGQEAIAKLLLDNGVDPNSKSKFGRTPLSYAAEKGHEVIVKLLLGNGKVGPDLKDFEYGRTPLSWAAANGHASVVKLLLEGNGVDPNSKSKYGTPLSWAARFGHEEVVRLLLARDEVDPDSKCHYQRTPLSYAAEKGHEAIVRLLLDKGEVDPSAEDSRYGRTPLLWAKVNGHEAVMKIIKENS
;
A
#
# COMPACT_ATOMS: atom_id res chain seq x y z
N MET A 1 -57.02 55.17 -11.61
CA MET A 1 -56.99 53.71 -11.37
C MET A 1 -56.43 53.11 -12.63
N ASP A 2 -55.31 52.40 -12.53
CA ASP A 2 -54.49 52.05 -13.68
C ASP A 2 -54.63 50.55 -14.00
N PRO A 3 -55.25 50.16 -15.13
CA PRO A 3 -55.33 48.77 -15.58
C PRO A 3 -53.96 48.09 -15.64
N LEU A 4 -52.90 48.89 -15.84
CA LEU A 4 -51.50 48.44 -15.90
C LEU A 4 -51.00 47.72 -14.63
N SER A 5 -51.55 48.04 -13.44
CA SER A 5 -51.13 47.38 -12.19
C SER A 5 -51.61 45.93 -12.10
N ALA A 6 -52.82 45.65 -12.59
CA ALA A 6 -53.45 44.34 -12.54
C ALA A 6 -52.77 43.35 -13.50
N THR A 7 -52.48 43.83 -14.71
CA THR A 7 -51.76 43.08 -15.74
C THR A 7 -50.32 42.79 -15.31
N ALA A 8 -49.66 43.71 -14.58
CA ALA A 8 -48.30 43.50 -14.07
C ALA A 8 -48.18 42.36 -13.04
N SER A 9 -49.17 42.16 -12.16
CA SER A 9 -49.16 41.07 -11.19
C SER A 9 -49.34 39.70 -11.85
N ILE A 10 -50.20 39.61 -12.86
CA ILE A 10 -50.38 38.39 -13.66
C ILE A 10 -49.07 38.06 -14.40
N ILE A 11 -48.43 39.05 -15.03
CA ILE A 11 -47.12 38.89 -15.69
C ILE A 11 -46.05 38.40 -14.71
N GLY A 12 -46.02 38.94 -13.48
CA GLY A 12 -45.08 38.50 -12.44
C GLY A 12 -45.23 37.02 -12.07
N VAL A 13 -46.49 36.55 -11.94
CA VAL A 13 -46.78 35.13 -11.63
C VAL A 13 -46.49 34.22 -12.83
N LEU A 14 -46.77 34.67 -14.06
CA LEU A 14 -46.41 33.97 -15.30
C LEU A 14 -44.88 33.79 -15.44
N GLN A 15 -44.12 34.81 -15.08
CA GLN A 15 -42.66 34.72 -15.13
C GLN A 15 -42.10 33.73 -14.08
N LEU A 16 -42.70 33.73 -12.88
CA LEU A 16 -42.39 32.76 -11.83
C LEU A 16 -42.75 31.32 -12.22
N SER A 17 -43.89 31.09 -12.88
CA SER A 17 -44.27 29.74 -13.34
C SER A 17 -43.30 29.21 -14.40
N SER A 18 -42.92 30.06 -15.36
CA SER A 18 -41.96 29.72 -16.41
C SER A 18 -40.59 29.32 -15.83
N ASP A 19 -40.09 30.09 -14.85
CA ASP A 19 -38.84 29.78 -14.15
C ASP A 19 -38.91 28.41 -13.43
N VAL A 20 -40.00 28.14 -12.72
CA VAL A 20 -40.19 26.86 -12.00
C VAL A 20 -40.25 25.69 -12.97
N VAL A 21 -40.99 25.81 -14.08
CA VAL A 21 -41.08 24.78 -15.12
C VAL A 21 -39.71 24.48 -15.72
N LYS A 22 -38.90 25.51 -15.98
CA LYS A 22 -37.53 25.36 -16.46
C LYS A 22 -36.67 24.52 -15.51
N TYR A 23 -36.78 24.75 -14.20
CA TYR A 23 -36.05 23.94 -13.21
C TYR A 23 -36.56 22.50 -13.11
N ILE A 24 -37.89 22.27 -13.20
CA ILE A 24 -38.48 20.91 -13.19
C ILE A 24 -37.96 20.07 -14.38
N ILE A 25 -37.80 20.70 -15.55
CA ILE A 25 -37.25 20.04 -16.76
C ILE A 25 -35.78 19.65 -16.54
N GLY A 26 -35.00 20.50 -15.86
CA GLY A 26 -33.57 20.28 -15.61
C GLY A 26 -33.22 19.25 -14.51
N ALA A 27 -34.19 18.80 -13.71
CA ALA A 27 -33.98 17.82 -12.63
C ALA A 27 -33.95 16.35 -13.14
N THR A 28 -33.29 15.43 -12.43
CA THR A 28 -33.22 13.98 -12.71
C THR A 28 -33.98 13.14 -11.68
N GLY A 29 -34.54 11.99 -12.11
CA GLY A 29 -35.38 11.10 -11.27
C GLY A 29 -36.90 11.39 -11.33
N ALA A 30 -37.73 10.52 -10.73
CA ALA A 30 -39.19 10.66 -10.54
C ALA A 30 -40.00 11.23 -11.74
N THR A 31 -39.83 10.65 -12.93
CA THR A 31 -40.37 11.17 -14.21
C THR A 31 -41.89 11.40 -14.22
N LYS A 32 -42.67 10.53 -13.55
CA LYS A 32 -44.14 10.64 -13.49
C LYS A 32 -44.59 11.86 -12.67
N ALA A 33 -44.10 11.98 -11.43
CA ALA A 33 -44.43 13.09 -10.53
C ALA A 33 -44.03 14.46 -11.11
N ARG A 34 -42.85 14.53 -11.77
CA ARG A 34 -42.39 15.72 -12.48
C ARG A 34 -43.31 16.12 -13.62
N ARG A 35 -43.73 15.15 -14.43
CA ARG A 35 -44.62 15.39 -15.56
C ARG A 35 -45.98 15.91 -15.08
N SER A 36 -46.58 15.27 -14.08
CA SER A 36 -47.87 15.67 -13.54
C SER A 36 -47.86 17.08 -12.93
N LEU A 37 -46.84 17.42 -12.13
CA LEU A 37 -46.72 18.76 -11.56
C LEU A 37 -46.49 19.82 -12.65
N ARG A 38 -45.66 19.51 -13.66
CA ARG A 38 -45.40 20.42 -14.79
C ARG A 38 -46.67 20.70 -15.60
N GLU A 39 -47.42 19.65 -15.94
CA GLU A 39 -48.65 19.77 -16.71
C GLU A 39 -49.70 20.62 -15.99
N GLU A 40 -49.79 20.49 -14.66
CA GLU A 40 -50.72 21.30 -13.88
C GLU A 40 -50.32 22.78 -13.83
N ILE A 41 -49.03 23.09 -13.63
CA ILE A 41 -48.51 24.46 -13.65
C ILE A 41 -48.75 25.12 -15.01
N LEU A 42 -48.44 24.41 -16.11
CA LEU A 42 -48.68 24.89 -17.48
C LEU A 42 -50.18 25.11 -17.75
N SER A 43 -51.05 24.29 -17.17
CA SER A 43 -52.48 24.47 -17.31
C SER A 43 -53.01 25.71 -16.56
N CYS A 44 -52.41 26.07 -15.42
CA CYS A 44 -52.70 27.34 -14.74
C CYS A 44 -52.19 28.55 -15.54
N GLU A 45 -51.01 28.43 -16.14
CA GLU A 45 -50.42 29.48 -17.00
C GLU A 45 -51.33 29.83 -18.19
N ALA A 46 -51.96 28.83 -18.81
CA ALA A 46 -52.95 29.05 -19.87
C ALA A 46 -54.18 29.86 -19.39
N ILE A 47 -54.65 29.64 -18.17
CA ILE A 47 -55.79 30.40 -17.59
C ILE A 47 -55.37 31.82 -17.25
N LEU A 48 -54.14 32.02 -16.76
CA LEU A 48 -53.59 33.34 -16.48
C LEU A 48 -53.41 34.18 -17.76
N LEU A 49 -52.99 33.55 -18.87
CA LEU A 49 -52.93 34.21 -20.18
C LEU A 49 -54.33 34.60 -20.69
N GLN A 50 -55.34 33.74 -20.53
CA GLN A 50 -56.73 34.09 -20.87
C GLN A 50 -57.26 35.26 -20.04
N LEU A 51 -56.94 35.30 -18.75
CA LEU A 51 -57.29 36.41 -17.87
C LEU A 51 -56.56 37.70 -18.27
N GLN A 52 -55.32 37.61 -18.74
CA GLN A 52 -54.56 38.72 -19.31
C GLN A 52 -55.21 39.25 -20.59
N ASP A 53 -55.53 38.36 -21.54
CA ASP A 53 -56.17 38.73 -22.80
C ASP A 53 -57.53 39.42 -22.57
N HIS A 54 -58.32 38.96 -21.59
CA HIS A 54 -59.59 39.60 -21.21
C HIS A 54 -59.42 40.94 -20.49
N ALA A 55 -58.28 41.16 -19.82
CA ALA A 55 -57.94 42.44 -19.22
C ALA A 55 -57.50 43.48 -20.26
N ASP A 56 -56.87 43.03 -21.34
CA ASP A 56 -56.33 43.86 -22.41
C ASP A 56 -57.39 44.17 -23.51
N ASP A 57 -58.54 43.48 -23.53
CA ASP A 57 -59.63 43.70 -24.50
C ASP A 57 -60.48 44.96 -24.19
N ALA A 58 -60.60 45.87 -25.17
CA ALA A 58 -61.04 47.26 -24.95
C ALA A 58 -62.53 47.43 -24.62
N GLU A 59 -63.40 46.47 -24.96
CA GLU A 59 -64.85 46.57 -24.71
C GLU A 59 -65.30 46.02 -23.34
N GLY A 60 -64.38 45.51 -22.50
CA GLY A 60 -64.68 45.00 -21.15
C GLY A 60 -63.62 45.28 -20.07
N ALA A 61 -62.55 46.00 -20.42
CA ALA A 61 -61.35 46.17 -19.60
C ALA A 61 -61.60 46.71 -18.17
N THR A 62 -62.57 47.62 -17.97
CA THR A 62 -62.88 48.17 -16.63
C THR A 62 -63.53 47.14 -15.69
N VAL A 63 -64.36 46.23 -16.22
CA VAL A 63 -65.02 45.18 -15.42
C VAL A 63 -64.05 44.06 -15.05
N TRP A 64 -63.17 43.68 -15.99
CA TRP A 64 -62.15 42.66 -15.74
C TRP A 64 -61.01 43.19 -14.86
N SER A 65 -60.58 44.45 -15.03
CA SER A 65 -59.54 45.04 -14.17
C SER A 65 -59.98 45.18 -12.70
N GLU A 66 -61.23 45.55 -12.41
CA GLU A 66 -61.74 45.53 -11.02
C GLU A 66 -61.80 44.11 -10.45
N LYS A 67 -62.18 43.11 -11.24
CA LYS A 67 -62.21 41.69 -10.81
C LYS A 67 -60.81 41.13 -10.58
N ILE A 68 -59.85 41.39 -11.46
CA ILE A 68 -58.47 40.94 -11.29
C ILE A 68 -57.88 41.56 -10.02
N LYS A 69 -58.21 42.82 -9.72
CA LYS A 69 -57.78 43.47 -8.47
C LYS A 69 -58.29 42.76 -7.21
N THR A 70 -59.48 42.12 -7.26
CA THR A 70 -59.95 41.28 -6.14
C THR A 70 -59.13 40.01 -5.94
N LEU A 71 -58.32 39.63 -6.94
CA LEU A 71 -57.40 38.50 -6.90
C LEU A 71 -55.98 38.89 -6.51
N GLU A 72 -55.64 40.17 -6.32
CA GLU A 72 -54.28 40.61 -5.99
C GLU A 72 -54.01 40.76 -4.48
N GLY A 73 -55.06 40.83 -3.66
CA GLY A 73 -54.96 41.07 -2.22
C GLY A 73 -54.23 39.97 -1.42
N PRO A 74 -53.73 40.27 -0.22
CA PRO A 74 -53.11 39.27 0.64
C PRO A 74 -54.08 38.12 0.92
N GLY A 75 -53.71 36.89 0.53
CA GLY A 75 -54.51 35.69 0.73
C GLY A 75 -55.51 35.36 -0.40
N THR A 76 -55.43 36.02 -1.55
CA THR A 76 -56.26 35.69 -2.74
C THR A 76 -55.61 34.59 -3.62
N PRO A 77 -56.35 33.98 -4.57
CA PRO A 77 -55.83 32.87 -5.38
C PRO A 77 -54.55 33.19 -6.16
N LEU A 78 -54.48 34.37 -6.81
CA LEU A 78 -53.29 34.76 -7.59
C LEU A 78 -52.07 35.00 -6.68
N TYR A 79 -52.28 35.64 -5.53
CA TYR A 79 -51.24 35.84 -4.52
C TYR A 79 -50.73 34.51 -3.92
N ARG A 80 -51.64 33.60 -3.55
CA ARG A 80 -51.29 32.28 -2.99
C ARG A 80 -50.57 31.40 -4.02
N PHE A 81 -50.98 31.45 -5.28
CA PHE A 81 -50.30 30.74 -6.36
C PHE A 81 -48.89 31.29 -6.58
N GLY A 82 -48.70 32.61 -6.56
CA GLY A 82 -47.38 33.24 -6.63
C GLY A 82 -46.44 32.84 -5.48
N ILE A 83 -46.94 32.78 -4.24
CA ILE A 83 -46.15 32.31 -3.08
C ILE A 83 -45.77 30.83 -3.21
N ALA A 84 -46.70 29.97 -3.65
CA ALA A 84 -46.43 28.55 -3.86
C ALA A 84 -45.34 28.32 -4.93
N LEU A 85 -45.39 29.06 -6.04
CA LEU A 85 -44.37 29.03 -7.08
C LEU A 85 -43.02 29.58 -6.59
N GLY A 86 -43.02 30.65 -5.79
CA GLY A 86 -41.80 31.18 -5.16
C GLY A 86 -41.13 30.18 -4.22
N ALA A 87 -41.92 29.45 -3.43
CA ALA A 87 -41.41 28.38 -2.55
C ALA A 87 -40.82 27.22 -3.36
N LEU A 88 -41.50 26.77 -4.42
CA LEU A 88 -40.99 25.74 -5.35
C LEU A 88 -39.69 26.18 -6.02
N LYS A 89 -39.63 27.43 -6.48
CA LYS A 89 -38.41 28.01 -7.07
C LYS A 89 -37.25 27.97 -6.07
N SER A 90 -37.46 28.36 -4.81
CA SER A 90 -36.37 28.39 -3.81
C SER A 90 -35.73 27.02 -3.51
N GLN A 91 -36.48 25.92 -3.67
CA GLN A 91 -35.97 24.56 -3.49
C GLN A 91 -35.33 23.99 -4.76
N LEU A 92 -35.83 24.38 -5.93
CA LEU A 92 -35.34 23.91 -7.22
C LEU A 92 -34.19 24.78 -7.78
N GLU A 93 -34.03 26.01 -7.29
CA GLU A 93 -33.01 26.95 -7.72
C GLU A 93 -31.62 26.58 -7.15
N PRO A 94 -30.58 26.47 -8.00
CA PRO A 94 -29.25 26.09 -7.55
C PRO A 94 -28.59 27.19 -6.69
N LYS A 95 -28.25 26.87 -5.42
CA LYS A 95 -27.50 27.77 -4.54
C LYS A 95 -26.10 28.06 -5.12
N LYS A 96 -25.69 29.34 -5.17
CA LYS A 96 -24.41 29.77 -5.78
C LYS A 96 -23.21 29.33 -4.93
N GLY A 97 -22.47 28.32 -5.40
CA GLY A 97 -21.22 27.81 -4.84
C GLY A 97 -20.73 26.61 -5.66
N TRP A 98 -19.41 26.43 -5.79
CA TRP A 98 -18.73 25.59 -6.79
C TRP A 98 -19.01 24.08 -6.67
N ASN A 99 -20.13 23.65 -7.23
CA ASN A 99 -20.33 22.34 -7.86
C ASN A 99 -21.39 22.45 -8.97
N LYS A 100 -21.26 23.50 -9.80
CA LYS A 100 -21.94 23.57 -11.10
C LYS A 100 -21.37 22.45 -11.99
N ALA A 101 -21.96 21.26 -11.96
CA ALA A 101 -22.16 20.35 -13.12
C ALA A 101 -22.20 18.86 -12.78
N LEU A 102 -21.77 18.40 -11.60
CA LEU A 102 -21.48 16.97 -11.42
C LEU A 102 -22.59 16.08 -10.82
N SER A 103 -23.77 16.62 -10.54
CA SER A 103 -24.95 15.78 -10.35
C SER A 103 -26.19 16.55 -10.74
N ALA A 104 -26.83 16.12 -11.84
CA ALA A 104 -28.13 16.64 -12.22
C ALA A 104 -29.07 16.63 -11.01
N LEU A 105 -29.80 17.74 -10.81
CA LEU A 105 -30.60 18.03 -9.62
C LEU A 105 -31.52 16.83 -9.32
N LYS A 106 -31.17 16.01 -8.33
CA LYS A 106 -31.99 14.86 -7.94
C LYS A 106 -33.31 15.41 -7.40
N TRP A 107 -34.44 14.92 -7.92
CA TRP A 107 -35.77 15.41 -7.57
C TRP A 107 -35.98 15.48 -6.04
N PRO A 108 -36.21 16.66 -5.45
CA PRO A 108 -36.13 16.85 -4.00
C PRO A 108 -37.42 16.53 -3.24
N PHE A 109 -38.51 16.23 -3.95
CA PHE A 109 -39.83 16.00 -3.36
C PHE A 109 -40.18 14.51 -3.32
N ASP A 110 -40.76 14.05 -2.22
CA ASP A 110 -41.41 12.74 -2.14
C ASP A 110 -42.78 12.73 -2.85
N GLU A 111 -43.32 11.54 -3.14
CA GLU A 111 -44.56 11.40 -3.92
C GLU A 111 -45.78 12.02 -3.22
N LYS A 112 -45.85 11.97 -1.88
CA LYS A 112 -46.94 12.58 -1.10
C LYS A 112 -46.86 14.11 -1.08
N GLN A 113 -45.67 14.68 -1.06
CA GLN A 113 -45.44 16.12 -1.15
C GLN A 113 -45.88 16.64 -2.51
N VAL A 114 -45.52 15.92 -3.59
CA VAL A 114 -45.95 16.28 -4.95
C VAL A 114 -47.47 16.19 -5.10
N GLU A 115 -48.11 15.15 -4.58
CA GLU A 115 -49.58 15.02 -4.61
C GLU A 115 -50.29 16.17 -3.87
N LYS A 116 -49.76 16.60 -2.71
CA LYS A 116 -50.30 17.75 -1.96
C LYS A 116 -50.12 19.05 -2.72
N LEU A 117 -48.96 19.25 -3.35
CA LEU A 117 -48.69 20.43 -4.18
C LEU A 117 -49.61 20.49 -5.40
N ILE A 118 -49.78 19.37 -6.12
CA ILE A 118 -50.70 19.27 -7.26
C ILE A 118 -52.13 19.56 -6.80
N SER A 119 -52.57 18.98 -5.68
CA SER A 119 -53.91 19.21 -5.13
C SER A 119 -54.14 20.67 -4.74
N ALA A 120 -53.11 21.35 -4.21
CA ALA A 120 -53.20 22.78 -3.88
C ALA A 120 -53.29 23.63 -5.15
N ILE A 121 -52.47 23.35 -6.16
CA ILE A 121 -52.47 24.06 -7.45
C ILE A 121 -53.79 23.84 -8.19
N GLN A 122 -54.33 22.62 -8.23
CA GLN A 122 -55.62 22.31 -8.85
C GLN A 122 -56.78 23.06 -8.19
N ARG A 123 -56.76 23.22 -6.86
CA ARG A 123 -57.77 24.01 -6.14
C ARG A 123 -57.71 25.48 -6.51
N GLU A 124 -56.53 26.08 -6.55
CA GLU A 124 -56.38 27.49 -6.95
C GLU A 124 -56.71 27.69 -8.44
N LYS A 125 -56.38 26.71 -9.29
CA LYS A 125 -56.77 26.68 -10.71
C LYS A 125 -58.28 26.70 -10.89
N SER A 126 -59.02 25.85 -10.18
CA SER A 126 -60.48 25.84 -10.23
C SER A 126 -61.07 27.19 -9.80
N LEU A 127 -60.46 27.85 -8.81
CA LEU A 127 -60.87 29.18 -8.38
C LEU A 127 -60.58 30.27 -9.43
N LEU A 128 -59.41 30.23 -10.09
CA LEU A 128 -59.08 31.13 -11.20
C LEU A 128 -60.00 30.90 -12.41
N GLN A 129 -60.38 29.66 -12.69
CA GLN A 129 -61.29 29.30 -13.79
C GLN A 129 -62.74 29.73 -13.52
N LEU A 130 -63.15 29.75 -12.26
CA LEU A 130 -64.44 30.32 -11.82
C LEU A 130 -64.55 31.83 -12.12
N VAL A 131 -63.42 32.55 -12.12
CA VAL A 131 -63.37 33.98 -12.48
C VAL A 131 -63.77 34.20 -13.95
N LEU A 132 -63.40 33.26 -14.83
CA LEU A 132 -63.77 33.29 -16.25
C LEU A 132 -65.28 33.01 -16.49
N THR A 133 -65.97 32.36 -15.55
CA THR A 133 -67.39 31.95 -15.69
C THR A 133 -68.42 32.92 -15.07
N ASN A 134 -67.95 34.07 -14.57
CA ASN A 134 -68.76 35.24 -14.21
C ASN A 134 -69.71 35.09 -12.99
N ASN A 135 -69.35 34.28 -11.99
CA ASN A 135 -70.16 34.08 -10.77
C ASN A 135 -69.45 34.62 -9.50
N CYS A 136 -69.67 35.89 -9.15
CA CYS A 136 -68.86 36.60 -8.13
C CYS A 136 -69.16 36.19 -6.66
N ILE A 137 -70.34 35.65 -6.38
CA ILE A 137 -70.78 35.33 -5.00
C ILE A 137 -70.13 34.04 -4.48
N GLU A 138 -70.04 33.00 -5.30
CA GLU A 138 -69.35 31.74 -4.93
C GLU A 138 -67.84 31.93 -4.78
N LEU A 139 -67.24 32.85 -5.55
CA LEU A 139 -65.83 33.21 -5.50
C LEU A 139 -65.42 33.85 -4.15
N ILE A 140 -66.26 34.73 -3.61
CA ILE A 140 -65.99 35.42 -2.34
C ILE A 140 -66.10 34.46 -1.15
N GLU A 141 -67.08 33.55 -1.14
CA GLU A 141 -67.23 32.57 -0.05
C GLU A 141 -66.16 31.47 -0.09
N ALA A 142 -65.76 31.03 -1.28
CA ALA A 142 -64.69 30.03 -1.45
C ALA A 142 -63.29 30.61 -1.14
N SER A 143 -63.02 31.87 -1.48
CA SER A 143 -61.71 32.49 -1.20
C SER A 143 -61.45 32.67 0.30
N LYS A 144 -62.49 33.01 1.08
CA LYS A 144 -62.43 33.14 2.54
C LYS A 144 -62.15 31.80 3.24
N ARG A 145 -62.89 30.73 2.91
CA ARG A 145 -62.69 29.40 3.54
C ARG A 145 -61.33 28.79 3.18
N ALA A 146 -60.84 29.02 1.95
CA ALA A 146 -59.53 28.54 1.52
C ALA A 146 -58.36 29.33 2.14
N SER A 147 -58.53 30.63 2.40
CA SER A 147 -57.50 31.48 3.01
C SER A 147 -57.10 31.01 4.41
N ASP A 148 -58.09 30.68 5.25
CA ASP A 148 -57.85 30.30 6.64
C ASP A 148 -57.23 28.89 6.77
N GLN A 149 -57.64 27.95 5.92
CA GLN A 149 -57.06 26.60 5.89
C GLN A 149 -55.66 26.55 5.27
N ASN A 150 -55.40 27.31 4.20
CA ASN A 150 -54.09 27.32 3.54
C ASN A 150 -53.04 28.11 4.34
N HIS A 151 -53.40 29.20 5.03
CA HIS A 151 -52.45 29.95 5.87
C HIS A 151 -51.92 29.09 7.03
N ALA A 152 -52.79 28.31 7.68
CA ALA A 152 -52.40 27.38 8.74
C ALA A 152 -51.54 26.21 8.20
N ALA A 153 -51.88 25.66 7.03
CA ALA A 153 -51.11 24.59 6.40
C ALA A 153 -49.72 25.05 5.93
N LEU A 154 -49.60 26.27 5.37
CA LEU A 154 -48.34 26.86 4.94
C LEU A 154 -47.44 27.25 6.10
N LEU A 155 -47.97 27.84 7.19
CA LEU A 155 -47.17 28.10 8.40
C LEU A 155 -46.66 26.80 9.02
N GLY A 156 -47.49 25.74 9.04
CA GLY A 156 -47.07 24.42 9.50
C GLY A 156 -46.00 23.77 8.61
N LEU A 157 -46.05 24.00 7.29
CA LEU A 157 -45.03 23.55 6.34
C LEU A 157 -43.73 24.35 6.48
N ILE A 158 -43.80 25.68 6.60
CA ILE A 158 -42.65 26.56 6.78
C ILE A 158 -41.93 26.25 8.10
N GLN A 159 -42.68 25.97 9.18
CA GLN A 159 -42.09 25.59 10.46
C GLN A 159 -41.42 24.21 10.38
N ARG A 160 -42.08 23.20 9.81
CA ARG A 160 -41.47 21.88 9.59
C ARG A 160 -40.26 21.92 8.65
N MET A 161 -40.27 22.80 7.66
CA MET A 161 -39.14 23.00 6.75
C MET A 161 -37.95 23.72 7.42
N LYS A 162 -38.21 24.64 8.35
CA LYS A 162 -37.15 25.25 9.19
C LYS A 162 -36.54 24.23 10.14
N ASP A 163 -37.38 23.41 10.78
CA ASP A 163 -36.93 22.37 11.70
C ASP A 163 -36.15 21.27 10.94
N GLN A 164 -36.60 20.85 9.75
CA GLN A 164 -35.88 19.91 8.88
C GLN A 164 -34.58 20.49 8.30
N SER A 165 -34.49 21.80 8.04
CA SER A 165 -33.26 22.44 7.56
C SER A 165 -32.18 22.50 8.63
N ALA A 166 -32.56 22.73 9.90
CA ALA A 166 -31.61 22.75 11.02
C ALA A 166 -31.14 21.33 11.39
N ASP A 167 -32.07 20.36 11.36
CA ASP A 167 -31.75 18.94 11.61
C ASP A 167 -30.92 18.36 10.45
N ALA A 168 -31.18 18.77 9.21
CA ALA A 168 -30.37 18.42 8.04
C ALA A 168 -28.99 19.10 8.04
N GLU A 169 -28.84 20.34 8.51
CA GLU A 169 -27.52 20.99 8.67
C GLU A 169 -26.68 20.31 9.76
N TRP A 170 -27.29 19.92 10.89
CA TRP A 170 -26.61 19.17 11.93
C TRP A 170 -26.25 17.75 11.47
N GLN A 171 -27.17 17.06 10.77
CA GLN A 171 -26.87 15.76 10.17
C GLN A 171 -25.89 15.85 9.01
N LEU A 172 -25.86 16.91 8.21
CA LEU A 172 -24.86 17.16 7.17
C LEU A 172 -23.49 17.47 7.74
N THR A 173 -23.42 18.17 8.88
CA THR A 173 -22.15 18.42 9.57
C THR A 173 -21.63 17.12 10.16
N ARG A 174 -22.50 16.32 10.81
CA ARG A 174 -22.15 15.00 11.33
C ARG A 174 -21.82 14.01 10.21
N LEU A 175 -22.58 14.02 9.11
CA LEU A 175 -22.32 13.22 7.91
C LEU A 175 -21.04 13.68 7.22
N ASN A 176 -20.71 14.97 7.15
CA ASN A 176 -19.43 15.45 6.58
C ASN A 176 -18.24 15.07 7.46
N THR A 177 -18.37 15.12 8.79
CA THR A 177 -17.34 14.61 9.70
C THR A 177 -17.17 13.10 9.52
N VAL A 178 -18.27 12.35 9.46
CA VAL A 178 -18.25 10.90 9.18
C VAL A 178 -17.78 10.60 7.75
N LEU A 179 -18.06 11.46 6.76
CA LEU A 179 -17.62 11.29 5.36
C LEU A 179 -16.13 11.60 5.24
N LEU A 180 -15.61 12.61 5.95
CA LEU A 180 -14.18 12.90 6.05
C LEU A 180 -13.44 11.78 6.78
N GLU A 181 -14.00 11.26 7.87
CA GLU A 181 -13.47 10.09 8.59
C GLU A 181 -13.53 8.81 7.73
N LEU A 182 -14.58 8.63 6.91
CA LEU A 182 -14.69 7.53 5.95
C LEU A 182 -13.76 7.69 4.76
N GLU A 183 -13.55 8.90 4.23
CA GLU A 183 -12.63 9.19 3.13
C GLU A 183 -11.16 9.05 3.58
N GLU A 184 -10.83 9.49 4.79
CA GLU A 184 -9.52 9.26 5.42
C GLU A 184 -9.33 7.78 5.79
N SER A 185 -10.34 7.11 6.34
CA SER A 185 -10.28 5.67 6.64
C SER A 185 -10.14 4.81 5.37
N GLN A 186 -10.89 5.12 4.29
CA GLN A 186 -10.73 4.45 3.00
C GLN A 186 -9.36 4.70 2.39
N SER A 187 -8.83 5.92 2.52
CA SER A 187 -7.47 6.26 2.06
C SER A 187 -6.39 5.53 2.88
N CYS A 188 -6.56 5.44 4.20
CA CYS A 188 -5.66 4.71 5.08
C CYS A 188 -5.70 3.21 4.81
N GLN A 189 -6.89 2.64 4.67
CA GLN A 189 -7.08 1.23 4.35
C GLN A 189 -6.46 0.90 2.98
N ALA A 190 -6.63 1.76 1.98
CA ALA A 190 -6.00 1.57 0.66
C ALA A 190 -4.46 1.61 0.71
N ILE A 191 -3.86 2.38 1.61
CA ILE A 191 -2.41 2.38 1.84
C ILE A 191 -1.98 1.06 2.51
N LEU A 192 -2.70 0.64 3.54
CA LEU A 192 -2.41 -0.59 4.30
C LEU A 192 -2.57 -1.85 3.44
N ASP A 193 -3.63 -1.94 2.63
CA ASP A 193 -3.86 -3.06 1.70
C ASP A 193 -2.84 -3.08 0.55
N TRP A 194 -2.29 -1.92 0.19
CA TRP A 194 -1.18 -1.85 -0.76
C TRP A 194 0.13 -2.36 -0.17
N ILE A 195 0.39 -2.14 1.13
CA ILE A 195 1.57 -2.68 1.83
C ILE A 195 1.48 -4.20 1.89
N THR A 196 0.34 -4.75 2.32
CA THR A 196 0.06 -6.18 2.22
C THR A 196 -1.44 -6.45 2.11
N PRO A 197 -1.86 -7.29 1.15
CA PRO A 197 -3.26 -7.72 1.06
C PRO A 197 -3.62 -8.75 2.15
N ILE A 198 -2.63 -9.28 2.89
CA ILE A 198 -2.86 -10.30 3.91
C ILE A 198 -3.58 -9.68 5.11
N ASP A 199 -4.66 -10.33 5.55
CA ASP A 199 -5.40 -9.98 6.76
C ASP A 199 -5.57 -11.23 7.62
N TYR A 200 -5.17 -11.12 8.90
CA TYR A 200 -5.25 -12.19 9.90
C TYR A 200 -6.50 -12.05 10.79
N SER A 201 -7.27 -10.96 10.66
CA SER A 201 -8.46 -10.69 11.47
C SER A 201 -9.52 -11.78 11.34
N THR A 202 -9.82 -12.22 10.11
CA THR A 202 -10.76 -13.31 9.82
C THR A 202 -10.34 -14.63 10.45
N GLN A 203 -9.03 -14.96 10.39
CA GLN A 203 -8.50 -16.17 11.02
C GLN A 203 -8.64 -16.12 12.55
N GLN A 204 -8.40 -14.95 13.17
CA GLN A 204 -8.57 -14.77 14.60
C GLN A 204 -10.02 -15.02 15.02
N SER A 205 -10.98 -14.41 14.32
CA SER A 205 -12.41 -14.59 14.61
C SER A 205 -12.86 -16.05 14.43
N ASP A 206 -12.43 -16.73 13.37
CA ASP A 206 -12.77 -18.13 13.16
C ASP A 206 -12.18 -19.03 14.27
N PHE A 207 -10.90 -18.86 14.62
CA PHE A 207 -10.29 -19.68 15.68
C PHE A 207 -10.90 -19.44 17.05
N ILE A 208 -11.33 -18.22 17.39
CA ILE A 208 -12.00 -17.97 18.67
C ILE A 208 -13.44 -18.51 18.67
N ASN A 209 -14.15 -18.45 17.54
CA ASN A 209 -15.51 -18.98 17.40
C ASN A 209 -15.56 -20.51 17.49
N ARG A 210 -14.52 -21.22 17.03
CA ARG A 210 -14.38 -22.68 17.16
C ARG A 210 -14.13 -23.16 18.59
N ARG A 211 -13.73 -22.26 19.50
CA ARG A 211 -13.40 -22.61 20.87
C ARG A 211 -14.65 -23.09 21.62
N GLN A 212 -14.55 -24.24 22.29
CA GLN A 212 -15.56 -24.59 23.29
C GLN A 212 -15.49 -23.59 24.46
N ALA A 213 -16.57 -22.86 24.70
CA ALA A 213 -16.65 -21.87 25.77
C ALA A 213 -16.20 -22.45 27.13
N GLY A 214 -15.32 -21.72 27.83
CA GLY A 214 -14.78 -22.13 29.13
C GLY A 214 -13.48 -22.96 29.09
N THR A 215 -12.99 -23.34 27.89
CA THR A 215 -11.73 -24.06 27.72
C THR A 215 -10.52 -23.13 27.58
N GLY A 216 -9.31 -23.59 27.91
CA GLY A 216 -8.05 -22.87 27.69
C GLY A 216 -7.70 -21.78 28.71
N ASN A 217 -8.55 -21.56 29.72
CA ASN A 217 -8.32 -20.57 30.78
C ASN A 217 -7.07 -20.88 31.63
N TRP A 218 -6.66 -22.15 31.72
CA TRP A 218 -5.48 -22.55 32.47
C TRP A 218 -4.19 -21.88 31.97
N LEU A 219 -4.11 -21.56 30.67
CA LEU A 219 -2.97 -20.87 30.08
C LEU A 219 -2.91 -19.43 30.59
N LEU A 220 -4.04 -18.73 30.59
CA LEU A 220 -4.16 -17.37 31.09
C LEU A 220 -3.91 -17.29 32.62
N ASP A 221 -4.32 -18.34 33.34
CA ASP A 221 -4.11 -18.47 34.78
C ASP A 221 -2.67 -18.89 35.16
N SER A 222 -1.83 -19.29 34.19
CA SER A 222 -0.45 -19.71 34.47
C SER A 222 0.42 -18.58 35.04
N ALA A 223 1.46 -18.95 35.79
CA ALA A 223 2.38 -17.96 36.37
C ALA A 223 3.23 -17.31 35.26
N GLU A 224 3.61 -18.11 34.27
CA GLU A 224 4.40 -17.74 33.10
C GLU A 224 3.66 -16.73 32.22
N PHE A 225 2.38 -16.97 31.90
CA PHE A 225 1.57 -16.01 31.13
C PHE A 225 1.37 -14.70 31.90
N ARG A 226 1.04 -14.78 33.20
CA ARG A 226 0.85 -13.57 34.02
C ARG A 226 2.14 -12.76 34.14
N ALA A 227 3.29 -13.42 34.26
CA ALA A 227 4.60 -12.76 34.26
C ALA A 227 4.94 -12.14 32.89
N TRP A 228 4.63 -12.83 31.80
CA TRP A 228 4.83 -12.35 30.44
C TRP A 228 3.94 -11.15 30.11
N ALA A 229 2.64 -11.22 30.42
CA ALA A 229 1.70 -10.13 30.15
C ALA A 229 1.85 -8.92 31.10
N GLY A 230 2.46 -9.12 32.28
CA GLY A 230 2.62 -8.09 33.31
C GLY A 230 3.90 -7.28 33.22
N ASN A 231 4.94 -7.76 32.54
CA ASN A 231 6.24 -7.09 32.42
C ASN A 231 6.57 -6.78 30.95
N ALA A 232 7.36 -5.73 30.70
CA ALA A 232 7.85 -5.43 29.35
C ALA A 232 9.09 -6.26 28.99
N ASN A 233 9.36 -6.42 27.68
CA ASN A 233 10.49 -7.16 27.12
C ASN A 233 10.58 -8.62 27.56
N GLN A 234 9.43 -9.30 27.59
CA GLN A 234 9.35 -10.72 27.91
C GLN A 234 9.08 -11.59 26.69
N THR A 235 9.63 -12.79 26.69
CA THR A 235 9.39 -13.80 25.66
C THR A 235 8.80 -15.04 26.30
N LEU A 236 7.63 -15.47 25.82
CA LEU A 236 6.95 -16.69 26.23
C LEU A 236 6.84 -17.64 25.02
N PHE A 237 7.55 -18.75 25.09
CA PHE A 237 7.56 -19.77 24.07
C PHE A 237 6.72 -20.97 24.52
N CYS A 238 5.77 -21.37 23.69
CA CYS A 238 4.79 -22.38 24.03
C CYS A 238 4.88 -23.59 23.08
N PRO A 239 5.84 -24.52 23.30
CA PRO A 239 5.93 -25.72 22.50
C PRO A 239 4.78 -26.68 22.85
N GLY A 240 4.29 -27.44 21.88
CA GLY A 240 3.25 -28.43 22.15
C GLY A 240 3.18 -29.53 21.11
N ILE A 241 2.69 -30.69 21.52
CA ILE A 241 2.50 -31.84 20.63
C ILE A 241 1.48 -31.53 19.51
N PRO A 242 1.53 -32.24 18.37
CA PRO A 242 0.53 -32.07 17.31
C PRO A 242 -0.89 -32.31 17.85
N GLY A 243 -1.87 -31.52 17.43
CA GLY A 243 -3.27 -31.68 17.85
C GLY A 243 -3.57 -31.26 19.31
N ALA A 244 -2.63 -30.67 20.05
CA ALA A 244 -2.84 -30.21 21.43
C ALA A 244 -3.77 -28.98 21.57
N GLY A 245 -4.08 -28.28 20.47
CA GLY A 245 -4.89 -27.06 20.48
C GLY A 245 -4.09 -25.75 20.52
N LYS A 246 -2.84 -25.75 20.05
CA LYS A 246 -1.94 -24.57 20.04
C LYS A 246 -2.61 -23.33 19.42
N THR A 247 -3.15 -23.46 18.20
CA THR A 247 -3.81 -22.35 17.48
C THR A 247 -5.00 -21.78 18.22
N ILE A 248 -5.83 -22.62 18.85
CA ILE A 248 -6.98 -22.19 19.66
C ILE A 248 -6.51 -21.48 20.93
N LEU A 249 -5.43 -21.94 21.56
CA LEU A 249 -4.86 -21.25 22.72
C LEU A 249 -4.23 -19.92 22.34
N THR A 250 -3.60 -19.83 21.17
CA THR A 250 -3.08 -18.57 20.63
C THR A 250 -4.21 -17.57 20.37
N SER A 251 -5.34 -18.00 19.79
CA SER A 251 -6.49 -17.10 19.58
C SER A 251 -7.09 -16.62 20.91
N ILE A 252 -7.10 -17.45 21.95
CA ILE A 252 -7.50 -17.05 23.32
C ILE A 252 -6.55 -16.00 23.90
N VAL A 253 -5.24 -16.12 23.65
CA VAL A 253 -4.26 -15.12 24.08
C VAL A 253 -4.49 -13.79 23.36
N VAL A 254 -4.70 -13.81 22.04
CA VAL A 254 -5.00 -12.60 21.25
C VAL A 254 -6.29 -11.94 21.72
N ASP A 255 -7.36 -12.71 21.88
CA ASP A 255 -8.66 -12.22 22.37
C ASP A 255 -8.55 -11.61 23.78
N ASN A 256 -7.78 -12.24 24.68
CA ASN A 256 -7.52 -11.70 26.00
C ASN A 256 -6.74 -10.38 25.97
N LEU A 257 -5.72 -10.26 25.11
CA LEU A 257 -4.91 -9.04 24.98
C LEU A 257 -5.74 -7.91 24.37
N GLN A 258 -6.50 -8.21 23.32
CA GLN A 258 -7.42 -7.25 22.70
C GLN A 258 -8.44 -6.76 23.74
N ALA A 259 -9.15 -7.66 24.43
CA ALA A 259 -10.12 -7.28 25.45
C ALA A 259 -9.50 -6.49 26.63
N ARG A 260 -8.24 -6.76 26.97
CA ARG A 260 -7.54 -6.09 28.08
C ARG A 260 -7.06 -4.69 27.71
N PHE A 261 -6.68 -4.46 26.45
CA PHE A 261 -6.05 -3.23 25.98
C PHE A 261 -6.86 -2.47 24.90
N ASP A 262 -8.09 -2.87 24.62
CA ASP A 262 -8.98 -2.27 23.59
C ASP A 262 -9.16 -0.74 23.75
N SER A 263 -9.06 -0.25 24.98
CA SER A 263 -9.23 1.17 25.33
C SER A 263 -7.91 1.94 25.52
N ASP A 264 -6.75 1.28 25.36
CA ASP A 264 -5.42 1.87 25.55
C ASP A 264 -4.71 2.07 24.20
N PRO A 265 -4.69 3.29 23.63
CA PRO A 265 -4.08 3.55 22.33
C PRO A 265 -2.55 3.51 22.34
N ASP A 266 -1.93 3.40 23.53
CA ASP A 266 -0.48 3.34 23.71
C ASP A 266 0.07 1.91 23.78
N VAL A 267 -0.78 0.89 23.69
CA VAL A 267 -0.40 -0.52 23.61
C VAL A 267 -0.74 -1.09 22.24
N GLY A 268 0.27 -1.62 21.52
CA GLY A 268 0.06 -2.25 20.22
C GLY A 268 -0.05 -3.77 20.35
N VAL A 269 -1.02 -4.39 19.67
CA VAL A 269 -1.17 -5.86 19.64
C VAL A 269 -1.14 -6.35 18.20
N ALA A 270 -0.16 -7.16 17.83
CA ALA A 270 -0.07 -7.75 16.49
C ALA A 270 0.07 -9.27 16.58
N TYR A 271 -0.57 -9.98 15.65
CA TYR A 271 -0.59 -11.44 15.65
C TYR A 271 -0.48 -12.03 14.24
N LEU A 272 0.06 -13.24 14.15
CA LEU A 272 0.27 -13.97 12.90
C LEU A 272 -0.11 -15.45 13.06
N TYR A 273 -0.74 -16.02 12.03
CA TYR A 273 -1.05 -17.44 11.94
C TYR A 273 -0.26 -18.07 10.79
N CYS A 274 0.81 -18.80 11.10
CA CYS A 274 1.59 -19.51 10.10
C CYS A 274 0.84 -20.75 9.59
N SER A 275 0.98 -21.07 8.29
CA SER A 275 0.32 -22.23 7.67
C SER A 275 1.07 -22.77 6.46
N PHE A 276 1.36 -24.07 6.42
CA PHE A 276 2.06 -24.68 5.27
C PHE A 276 1.37 -24.46 3.90
N GLN A 277 0.03 -24.34 3.86
CA GLN A 277 -0.74 -24.16 2.61
C GLN A 277 -0.52 -22.79 1.95
N ARG A 278 0.00 -21.80 2.69
CA ARG A 278 0.27 -20.45 2.20
C ARG A 278 1.77 -20.16 2.18
N ALA A 279 2.60 -21.15 1.86
CA ALA A 279 4.05 -21.01 1.88
C ALA A 279 4.56 -19.88 0.96
N ASP A 280 3.88 -19.65 -0.17
CA ASP A 280 4.21 -18.57 -1.12
C ASP A 280 3.93 -17.16 -0.58
N ASP A 281 2.95 -17.03 0.33
CA ASP A 281 2.55 -15.77 0.98
C ASP A 281 3.30 -15.50 2.30
N GLN A 282 4.08 -16.47 2.78
CA GLN A 282 4.82 -16.39 4.06
C GLN A 282 6.32 -16.18 3.85
N LYS A 283 6.67 -15.22 3.00
CA LYS A 283 8.04 -14.71 2.94
C LYS A 283 8.27 -13.79 4.13
N ALA A 284 9.52 -13.70 4.59
CA ALA A 284 9.86 -12.88 5.76
C ALA A 284 9.42 -11.41 5.61
N GLY A 285 9.41 -10.86 4.39
CA GLY A 285 8.93 -9.50 4.13
C GLY A 285 7.41 -9.35 4.29
N ASP A 286 6.64 -10.32 3.82
CA ASP A 286 5.18 -10.30 3.90
C ASP A 286 4.69 -10.48 5.35
N LEU A 287 5.39 -11.30 6.15
CA LEU A 287 5.13 -11.44 7.60
C LEU A 287 5.38 -10.13 8.36
N LEU A 288 6.50 -9.44 8.09
CA LEU A 288 6.78 -8.12 8.69
C LEU A 288 5.78 -7.06 8.22
N ALA A 289 5.36 -7.11 6.96
CA ALA A 289 4.34 -6.22 6.42
C ALA A 289 2.99 -6.45 7.12
N GLY A 290 2.65 -7.70 7.46
CA GLY A 290 1.47 -8.05 8.25
C GLY A 290 1.49 -7.46 9.66
N LEU A 291 2.64 -7.51 10.35
CA LEU A 291 2.81 -6.85 11.64
C LEU A 291 2.70 -5.32 11.52
N LEU A 292 3.34 -4.74 10.50
CA LEU A 292 3.30 -3.31 10.25
C LEU A 292 1.87 -2.83 9.97
N LYS A 293 1.10 -3.58 9.17
CA LYS A 293 -0.30 -3.27 8.87
C LYS A 293 -1.14 -3.21 10.15
N GLN A 294 -1.08 -4.24 10.99
CA GLN A 294 -1.85 -4.30 12.23
C GLN A 294 -1.50 -3.17 13.21
N LEU A 295 -0.20 -2.92 13.43
CA LEU A 295 0.24 -1.84 14.31
C LEU A 295 -0.08 -0.45 13.75
N ALA A 296 0.01 -0.24 12.43
CA ALA A 296 -0.37 1.03 11.83
C ALA A 296 -1.89 1.26 11.86
N GLN A 297 -2.69 0.20 11.72
CA GLN A 297 -4.15 0.25 11.73
C GLN A 297 -4.74 0.60 13.10
N GLN A 298 -4.06 0.24 14.19
CA GLN A 298 -4.47 0.56 15.57
C GLN A 298 -4.25 2.02 15.96
N ARG A 299 -3.77 2.87 15.03
CA ARG A 299 -3.58 4.30 15.27
C ARG A 299 -4.73 5.12 14.67
N CYS A 300 -5.07 6.22 15.35
CA CYS A 300 -6.05 7.18 14.84
C CYS A 300 -5.60 7.88 13.55
N SER A 301 -4.29 7.92 13.26
CA SER A 301 -3.73 8.44 12.00
C SER A 301 -2.49 7.64 11.58
N LEU A 302 -2.31 7.47 10.27
CA LEU A 302 -1.15 6.73 9.74
C LEU A 302 0.15 7.53 9.96
N PRO A 303 1.20 6.90 10.50
CA PRO A 303 2.51 7.54 10.64
C PRO A 303 3.09 7.98 9.29
N ASP A 304 3.80 9.13 9.26
CA ASP A 304 4.41 9.66 8.03
C ASP A 304 5.36 8.67 7.35
N SER A 305 6.02 7.80 8.12
CA SER A 305 6.87 6.73 7.61
C SER A 305 6.06 5.73 6.77
N VAL A 306 4.86 5.35 7.19
CA VAL A 306 3.93 4.47 6.46
C VAL A 306 3.41 5.16 5.19
N THR A 307 3.03 6.44 5.29
CA THR A 307 2.59 7.25 4.14
C THR A 307 3.71 7.44 3.13
N SER A 308 4.97 7.54 3.58
CA SER A 308 6.14 7.65 2.70
C SER A 308 6.40 6.37 1.88
N LEU A 309 6.11 5.18 2.45
CA LEU A 309 6.18 3.91 1.70
C LEU A 309 5.22 3.92 0.52
N TYR A 310 4.03 4.51 0.68
CA TYR A 310 3.04 4.62 -0.40
C TYR A 310 3.50 5.48 -1.59
N SER A 311 4.54 6.31 -1.43
CA SER A 311 5.15 7.04 -2.56
C SER A 311 5.74 6.10 -3.62
N HIS A 312 6.08 4.86 -3.26
CA HIS A 312 6.53 3.81 -4.19
C HIS A 312 5.42 3.32 -5.13
N LYS A 313 4.13 3.55 -4.81
CA LYS A 313 3.00 3.30 -5.72
C LYS A 313 3.16 4.06 -7.03
N LYS A 314 3.66 5.32 -6.98
CA LYS A 314 3.94 6.13 -8.18
C LYS A 314 5.03 5.50 -9.07
N LYS A 315 5.89 4.64 -8.51
CA LYS A 315 6.98 3.94 -9.19
C LYS A 315 6.64 2.48 -9.58
N ARG A 316 5.42 1.99 -9.29
CA ARG A 316 4.97 0.60 -9.53
C ARG A 316 5.89 -0.48 -8.92
N GLN A 317 6.39 -0.25 -7.71
CA GLN A 317 7.26 -1.20 -6.99
C GLN A 317 6.71 -1.47 -5.59
N ARG A 318 6.79 -2.73 -5.11
CA ARG A 318 6.50 -3.06 -3.71
C ARG A 318 7.66 -2.61 -2.81
N PRO A 319 7.40 -2.27 -1.53
CA PRO A 319 8.45 -1.96 -0.56
C PRO A 319 9.43 -3.14 -0.39
N SER A 320 10.70 -2.83 -0.21
CA SER A 320 11.73 -3.82 0.10
C SER A 320 11.65 -4.27 1.57
N TYR A 321 12.23 -5.43 1.87
CA TYR A 321 12.31 -5.97 3.24
C TYR A 321 12.93 -4.97 4.23
N SER A 322 13.99 -4.27 3.85
CA SER A 322 14.68 -3.29 4.69
C SER A 322 13.84 -2.04 4.98
N GLU A 323 13.05 -1.59 4.00
CA GLU A 323 12.13 -0.46 4.15
C GLU A 323 10.98 -0.81 5.10
N ILE A 324 10.41 -2.02 4.95
CA ILE A 324 9.36 -2.54 5.85
C ILE A 324 9.89 -2.71 7.28
N SER A 325 11.06 -3.33 7.46
CA SER A 325 11.72 -3.49 8.77
C SER A 325 11.98 -2.14 9.45
N SER A 326 12.52 -1.17 8.70
CA SER A 326 12.82 0.16 9.25
C SER A 326 11.55 0.90 9.65
N THR A 327 10.50 0.80 8.84
CA THR A 327 9.20 1.42 9.13
C THR A 327 8.52 0.75 10.33
N LEU A 328 8.56 -0.58 10.42
CA LEU A 328 8.04 -1.34 11.56
C LEU A 328 8.71 -0.93 12.87
N ARG A 329 10.03 -0.75 12.88
CA ARG A 329 10.77 -0.21 14.03
C ARG A 329 10.28 1.18 14.45
N LEU A 330 10.08 2.07 13.49
CA LEU A 330 9.56 3.42 13.77
C LEU A 330 8.15 3.37 14.36
N VAL A 331 7.25 2.57 13.79
CA VAL A 331 5.86 2.46 14.27
C VAL A 331 5.81 1.80 15.65
N ALA A 332 6.57 0.72 15.87
CA ALA A 332 6.64 0.04 17.16
C ALA A 332 7.18 0.95 18.27
N ALA A 333 8.16 1.81 17.97
CA ALA A 333 8.71 2.78 18.92
C ALA A 333 7.71 3.86 19.36
N MET A 334 6.62 4.05 18.62
CA MET A 334 5.58 5.00 19.01
C MET A 334 4.67 4.44 20.13
N TYR A 335 4.68 3.13 20.36
CA TYR A 335 3.89 2.48 21.42
C TYR A 335 4.69 2.39 22.72
N SER A 336 4.00 2.49 23.85
CA SER A 336 4.61 2.30 25.18
C SER A 336 4.99 0.83 25.43
N GLN A 337 4.24 -0.09 24.82
CA GLN A 337 4.47 -1.53 24.84
C GLN A 337 3.82 -2.16 23.61
N VAL A 338 4.46 -3.19 23.03
CA VAL A 338 3.92 -3.94 21.88
C VAL A 338 3.89 -5.43 22.21
N PHE A 339 2.78 -6.11 21.91
CA PHE A 339 2.65 -7.56 21.98
C PHE A 339 2.69 -8.13 20.56
N ILE A 340 3.59 -9.07 20.30
CA ILE A 340 3.69 -9.81 19.05
C ILE A 340 3.41 -11.28 19.34
N VAL A 341 2.35 -11.82 18.75
CA VAL A 341 1.88 -13.20 18.93
C VAL A 341 2.04 -13.98 17.63
N VAL A 342 2.75 -15.11 17.64
CA VAL A 342 3.03 -15.90 16.44
C VAL A 342 2.59 -17.34 16.64
N ASP A 343 1.58 -17.77 15.92
CA ASP A 343 1.12 -19.16 15.96
C ASP A 343 1.87 -20.05 14.95
N ALA A 344 2.14 -21.29 15.35
CA ALA A 344 2.62 -22.37 14.51
C ALA A 344 3.90 -22.02 13.72
N LEU A 345 4.92 -21.47 14.40
CA LEU A 345 6.17 -21.03 13.77
C LEU A 345 6.89 -22.14 12.98
N ASP A 346 6.64 -23.41 13.33
CA ASP A 346 7.14 -24.58 12.59
C ASP A 346 6.53 -24.77 11.19
N GLU A 347 5.38 -24.14 10.90
CA GLU A 347 4.71 -24.22 9.60
C GLU A 347 5.21 -23.16 8.60
N CYS A 348 6.13 -22.29 9.02
CA CYS A 348 6.81 -21.33 8.15
C CYS A 348 8.14 -21.93 7.62
N PRO A 349 8.48 -21.78 6.31
CA PRO A 349 9.74 -22.28 5.77
C PRO A 349 10.95 -21.81 6.59
N ALA A 350 11.86 -22.72 6.93
CA ALA A 350 12.95 -22.50 7.90
C ALA A 350 13.81 -21.25 7.63
N TYR A 351 14.08 -20.96 6.35
CA TYR A 351 14.81 -19.75 5.95
C TYR A 351 14.04 -18.46 6.24
N ASN A 352 12.74 -18.42 5.91
CA ASN A 352 11.88 -17.27 6.13
C ASN A 352 11.62 -17.05 7.62
N SER A 353 11.35 -18.11 8.37
CA SER A 353 11.14 -18.05 9.82
C SER A 353 12.39 -17.56 10.55
N SER A 354 13.59 -17.97 10.11
CA SER A 354 14.87 -17.46 10.66
C SER A 354 15.01 -15.97 10.46
N ARG A 355 14.83 -15.50 9.23
CA ARG A 355 15.01 -14.08 8.90
C ARG A 355 13.96 -13.20 9.58
N PHE A 356 12.72 -13.67 9.67
CA PHE A 356 11.64 -12.99 10.38
C PHE A 356 11.93 -12.90 11.89
N MET A 357 12.26 -14.02 12.54
CA MET A 357 12.49 -14.05 13.99
C MET A 357 13.71 -13.21 14.41
N SER A 358 14.78 -13.18 13.61
CA SER A 358 15.93 -12.30 13.90
C SER A 358 15.51 -10.83 13.97
N GLU A 359 14.62 -10.39 13.09
CA GLU A 359 14.12 -9.00 13.11
C GLU A 359 13.18 -8.74 14.28
N VAL A 360 12.32 -9.69 14.64
CA VAL A 360 11.43 -9.58 15.82
C VAL A 360 12.23 -9.52 17.13
N PHE A 361 13.31 -10.28 17.25
CA PHE A 361 14.21 -10.17 18.41
C PHE A 361 14.98 -8.84 18.42
N ASN A 362 15.46 -8.35 17.26
CA ASN A 362 16.06 -7.01 17.17
C ASN A 362 15.07 -5.90 17.57
N LEU A 363 13.78 -6.06 17.25
CA LEU A 363 12.72 -5.16 17.70
C LEU A 363 12.58 -5.15 19.23
N GLN A 364 12.72 -6.29 19.90
CA GLN A 364 12.68 -6.39 21.36
C GLN A 364 13.91 -5.75 22.04
N GLU A 365 15.06 -5.70 21.39
CA GLU A 365 16.25 -5.00 21.92
C GLU A 365 16.09 -3.47 21.86
N THR A 366 15.30 -2.97 20.91
CA THR A 366 15.18 -1.52 20.63
C THR A 366 13.87 -0.91 21.13
N CYS A 367 12.81 -1.70 21.21
CA CYS A 367 11.45 -1.30 21.60
C CYS A 367 10.94 -2.21 22.73
N LYS A 368 9.93 -1.76 23.49
CA LYS A 368 9.32 -2.54 24.58
C LYS A 368 8.38 -3.64 24.05
N VAL A 369 8.95 -4.70 23.49
CA VAL A 369 8.19 -5.77 22.79
C VAL A 369 8.12 -7.05 23.60
N ASN A 370 6.90 -7.57 23.75
CA ASN A 370 6.62 -8.88 24.33
C ASN A 370 6.31 -9.88 23.21
N ILE A 371 7.01 -11.01 23.21
CA ILE A 371 6.90 -12.03 22.16
C ILE A 371 6.20 -13.27 22.73
N PHE A 372 5.12 -13.72 22.08
CA PHE A 372 4.51 -15.02 22.31
C PHE A 372 4.64 -15.86 21.05
N ALA A 373 5.13 -17.09 21.14
CA ALA A 373 5.25 -17.96 19.97
C ALA A 373 4.87 -19.41 20.29
N THR A 374 4.12 -20.07 19.41
CA THR A 374 3.84 -21.51 19.50
C THR A 374 4.59 -22.30 18.42
N SER A 375 5.02 -23.52 18.74
CA SER A 375 5.54 -24.46 17.75
C SER A 375 5.46 -25.92 18.20
N ARG A 376 5.80 -26.87 17.32
CA ARG A 376 6.21 -28.23 17.72
C ARG A 376 7.57 -28.23 18.42
N PHE A 377 7.92 -29.35 19.07
CA PHE A 377 9.23 -29.60 19.68
C PHE A 377 10.33 -29.82 18.62
N ILE A 378 10.65 -28.79 17.86
CA ILE A 378 11.73 -28.80 16.86
C ILE A 378 13.00 -28.25 17.52
N PRO A 379 14.10 -29.03 17.61
CA PRO A 379 15.31 -28.61 18.33
C PRO A 379 15.85 -27.25 17.89
N GLU A 380 15.81 -26.95 16.59
CA GLU A 380 16.26 -25.67 16.03
C GLU A 380 15.44 -24.46 16.52
N ILE A 381 14.12 -24.62 16.63
CA ILE A 381 13.22 -23.56 17.11
C ILE A 381 13.36 -23.42 18.63
N VAL A 382 13.33 -24.53 19.37
CA VAL A 382 13.48 -24.53 20.83
C VAL A 382 14.79 -23.85 21.25
N GLN A 383 15.89 -24.12 20.52
CA GLN A 383 17.18 -23.50 20.79
C GLN A 383 17.18 -21.98 20.62
N ARG A 384 16.36 -21.43 19.72
CA ARG A 384 16.22 -19.96 19.54
C ARG A 384 15.56 -19.28 20.72
N PHE A 385 14.62 -19.97 21.38
CA PHE A 385 13.89 -19.45 22.54
C PHE A 385 14.50 -19.85 23.89
N LYS A 386 15.75 -20.34 23.90
CA LYS A 386 16.42 -20.88 25.10
C LYS A 386 16.42 -19.93 26.32
N TYR A 387 16.41 -18.62 26.09
CA TYR A 387 16.45 -17.60 27.15
C TYR A 387 15.07 -17.05 27.56
N GLY A 388 13.99 -17.48 26.90
CA GLY A 388 12.62 -17.09 27.22
C GLY A 388 11.95 -18.02 28.23
N MET A 389 10.83 -17.58 28.80
CA MET A 389 9.94 -18.46 29.57
C MET A 389 9.35 -19.50 28.61
N THR A 390 9.24 -20.75 29.07
CA THR A 390 8.69 -21.84 28.26
C THR A 390 7.51 -22.47 28.99
N LEU A 391 6.39 -22.64 28.30
CA LEU A 391 5.19 -23.30 28.84
C LEU A 391 4.65 -24.32 27.85
N GLU A 392 4.67 -25.60 28.20
CA GLU A 392 4.20 -26.64 27.31
C GLU A 392 2.67 -26.58 27.12
N ILE A 393 2.23 -26.59 25.86
CA ILE A 393 0.82 -26.72 25.50
C ILE A 393 0.42 -28.19 25.43
N ARG A 394 -0.41 -28.62 26.39
CA ARG A 394 -1.12 -29.91 26.40
C ARG A 394 -2.59 -29.72 26.75
N ALA A 395 -3.46 -30.56 26.21
CA ALA A 395 -4.87 -30.56 26.54
C ALA A 395 -5.08 -30.91 28.02
N SER A 396 -5.71 -30.01 28.78
CA SER A 396 -6.00 -30.26 30.19
C SER A 396 -7.20 -31.20 30.36
N GLN A 397 -7.24 -31.96 31.46
CA GLN A 397 -8.38 -32.82 31.79
C GLN A 397 -9.69 -32.02 31.81
N LYS A 398 -9.64 -30.82 32.40
CA LYS A 398 -10.80 -29.93 32.51
C LYS A 398 -11.33 -29.53 31.12
N ASP A 399 -10.44 -29.15 30.21
CA ASP A 399 -10.84 -28.72 28.86
C ASP A 399 -11.45 -29.88 28.06
N ILE A 400 -10.83 -31.06 28.11
CA ILE A 400 -11.33 -32.27 27.43
C ILE A 400 -12.71 -32.65 27.99
N CYS A 401 -12.88 -32.66 29.32
CA CYS A 401 -14.17 -32.96 29.92
C CYS A 401 -15.24 -31.92 29.53
N SER A 402 -14.93 -30.62 29.56
CA SER A 402 -15.85 -29.56 29.13
C SER A 402 -16.24 -29.68 27.65
N TYR A 403 -15.30 -30.06 26.79
CA TYR A 403 -15.59 -30.35 25.39
C TYR A 403 -16.52 -31.55 25.22
N ILE A 404 -16.20 -32.68 25.86
CA ILE A 404 -17.03 -33.87 25.81
C ILE A 404 -18.44 -33.55 26.32
N ASP A 405 -18.58 -32.84 27.44
CA ASP A 405 -19.87 -32.44 28.01
C ASP A 405 -20.72 -31.61 27.03
N GLY A 406 -20.10 -30.66 26.31
CA GLY A 406 -20.77 -29.89 25.26
C GLY A 406 -21.26 -30.74 24.09
N HIS A 407 -20.59 -31.87 23.82
CA HIS A 407 -20.85 -32.73 22.66
C HIS A 407 -21.55 -34.05 23.02
N MET A 408 -21.85 -34.30 24.30
CA MET A 408 -22.62 -35.48 24.77
C MET A 408 -24.01 -35.58 24.13
N LEU A 409 -24.55 -34.48 23.62
CA LEU A 409 -25.84 -34.42 22.93
C LEU A 409 -25.87 -35.21 21.61
N TYR A 410 -24.71 -35.37 20.96
CA TYR A 410 -24.58 -36.07 19.67
C TYR A 410 -24.43 -37.60 19.84
N LEU A 411 -24.21 -38.07 21.06
CA LEU A 411 -24.14 -39.50 21.35
C LEU A 411 -25.55 -40.14 21.42
N PRO A 412 -25.65 -41.46 21.22
CA PRO A 412 -26.92 -42.17 21.29
C PRO A 412 -27.71 -41.84 22.57
N SER A 413 -29.04 -41.71 22.45
CA SER A 413 -29.91 -41.24 23.53
C SER A 413 -29.83 -42.06 24.84
N PHE A 414 -29.41 -43.33 24.77
CA PHE A 414 -29.18 -44.17 25.95
C PHE A 414 -27.93 -43.75 26.75
N VAL A 415 -26.94 -43.10 26.12
CA VAL A 415 -25.77 -42.50 26.78
C VAL A 415 -26.21 -41.26 27.57
N LYS A 416 -27.08 -40.43 26.96
CA LYS A 416 -27.61 -39.23 27.62
C LYS A 416 -28.36 -39.52 28.93
N ARG A 417 -28.99 -40.70 29.04
CA ARG A 417 -29.77 -41.11 30.22
C ARG A 417 -28.93 -41.78 31.31
N ASN A 418 -27.68 -42.14 31.04
CA ASN A 418 -26.83 -42.90 31.94
C ASN A 418 -25.59 -42.09 32.35
N HIS A 419 -25.65 -41.46 33.53
CA HIS A 419 -24.55 -40.66 34.07
C HIS A 419 -23.28 -41.47 34.34
N GLU A 420 -23.40 -42.73 34.75
CA GLU A 420 -22.24 -43.60 34.98
C GLU A 420 -21.47 -43.84 33.67
N LEU A 421 -22.18 -44.06 32.57
CA LEU A 421 -21.57 -44.22 31.25
C LEU A 421 -20.95 -42.91 30.74
N GLN A 422 -21.53 -41.76 31.06
CA GLN A 422 -20.95 -40.46 30.68
C GLN A 422 -19.61 -40.22 31.37
N GLU A 423 -19.51 -40.52 32.67
CA GLU A 423 -18.25 -40.42 33.41
C GLU A 423 -17.22 -41.46 32.95
N GLU A 424 -17.67 -42.68 32.59
CA GLU A 424 -16.82 -43.70 31.96
C GLU A 424 -16.24 -43.19 30.63
N ILE A 425 -17.06 -42.58 29.75
CA ILE A 425 -16.62 -42.00 28.48
C ILE A 425 -15.58 -40.89 28.70
N LYS A 426 -15.83 -39.96 29.63
CA LYS A 426 -14.89 -38.87 29.94
C LYS A 426 -13.55 -39.40 30.40
N THR A 427 -13.58 -40.36 31.33
CA THR A 427 -12.37 -40.92 31.93
C THR A 427 -11.55 -41.70 30.91
N GLU A 428 -12.18 -42.58 30.14
CA GLU A 428 -11.49 -43.42 29.16
C GLU A 428 -10.94 -42.60 27.98
N ILE A 429 -11.70 -41.61 27.46
CA ILE A 429 -11.19 -40.73 26.40
C ILE A 429 -10.02 -39.89 26.94
N PHE A 430 -10.13 -39.30 28.13
CA PHE A 430 -9.04 -38.53 28.73
C PHE A 430 -7.75 -39.36 28.86
N ASN A 431 -7.85 -40.61 29.33
CA ASN A 431 -6.69 -41.49 29.48
C ASN A 431 -6.07 -41.88 28.13
N ALA A 432 -6.88 -41.97 27.06
CA ALA A 432 -6.39 -42.36 25.74
C ALA A 432 -5.66 -41.25 24.98
N VAL A 433 -6.01 -39.97 25.22
CA VAL A 433 -5.58 -38.85 24.36
C VAL A 433 -4.19 -38.28 24.66
N ASP A 434 -3.59 -38.58 25.82
CA ASP A 434 -2.24 -38.16 26.24
C ASP A 434 -1.89 -36.67 25.97
N GLY A 435 -2.87 -35.78 26.18
CA GLY A 435 -2.71 -34.34 25.99
C GLY A 435 -2.95 -33.83 24.55
N MET A 436 -3.39 -34.68 23.63
CA MET A 436 -3.79 -34.32 22.26
C MET A 436 -5.30 -34.09 22.18
N PHE A 437 -5.74 -32.83 22.16
CA PHE A 437 -7.16 -32.48 22.14
C PHE A 437 -7.91 -33.04 20.93
N LEU A 438 -7.30 -32.98 19.74
CA LEU A 438 -7.90 -33.48 18.49
C LEU A 438 -8.30 -34.96 18.57
N LEU A 439 -7.50 -35.76 19.28
CA LEU A 439 -7.77 -37.18 19.46
C LEU A 439 -9.04 -37.42 20.30
N ALA A 440 -9.36 -36.50 21.22
CA ALA A 440 -10.59 -36.56 22.01
C ALA A 440 -11.84 -36.42 21.13
N GLN A 441 -11.80 -35.49 20.17
CA GLN A 441 -12.86 -35.30 19.17
C GLN A 441 -13.04 -36.56 18.32
N LEU A 442 -11.95 -37.08 17.72
CA LEU A 442 -12.01 -38.28 16.87
C LEU A 442 -12.52 -39.51 17.63
N HIS A 443 -12.11 -39.68 18.90
CA HIS A 443 -12.61 -40.76 19.75
C HIS A 443 -14.08 -40.62 20.09
N LEU A 444 -14.54 -39.41 20.39
CA LEU A 444 -15.95 -39.14 20.65
C LEU A 444 -16.81 -39.45 19.42
N ASP A 445 -16.37 -39.02 18.23
CA ASP A 445 -17.06 -39.28 16.96
C ASP A 445 -17.13 -40.78 16.63
N SER A 446 -16.15 -41.57 17.09
CA SER A 446 -16.16 -43.03 16.93
C SER A 446 -17.32 -43.70 17.68
N LEU A 447 -17.89 -43.04 18.70
CA LEU A 447 -18.95 -43.56 19.56
C LEU A 447 -20.36 -43.26 19.04
N VAL A 448 -20.53 -42.24 18.19
CA VAL A 448 -21.82 -41.76 17.69
C VAL A 448 -22.65 -42.90 17.03
N GLY A 449 -22.00 -43.77 16.27
CA GLY A 449 -22.68 -44.87 15.55
C GLY A 449 -22.98 -46.14 16.38
N LYS A 450 -22.65 -46.19 17.69
CA LYS A 450 -22.79 -47.42 18.48
C LYS A 450 -24.23 -47.63 18.98
N ARG A 451 -24.80 -48.81 18.72
CA ARG A 451 -26.22 -49.11 19.01
C ARG A 451 -26.51 -49.73 20.39
N SER A 452 -25.49 -49.97 21.21
CA SER A 452 -25.70 -50.55 22.56
C SER A 452 -24.63 -50.15 23.56
N LEU A 453 -24.97 -50.16 24.85
CA LEU A 453 -24.06 -50.00 25.99
C LEU A 453 -22.81 -50.89 25.88
N LYS A 454 -23.00 -52.17 25.51
CA LYS A 454 -21.89 -53.12 25.34
C LYS A 454 -20.98 -52.74 24.17
N ALA A 455 -21.55 -52.21 23.08
CA ALA A 455 -20.77 -51.75 21.94
C ALA A 455 -19.97 -50.48 22.26
N VAL A 456 -20.53 -49.54 23.03
CA VAL A 456 -19.83 -48.35 23.52
C VAL A 456 -18.67 -48.75 24.44
N ARG A 457 -18.91 -49.56 25.48
CA ARG A 457 -17.84 -50.04 26.38
C ARG A 457 -16.75 -50.84 25.66
N LYS A 458 -17.11 -51.63 24.64
CA LYS A 458 -16.14 -52.35 23.80
C LYS A 458 -15.29 -51.39 22.96
N ALA A 459 -15.86 -50.28 22.49
CA ALA A 459 -15.14 -49.26 21.75
C ALA A 459 -14.21 -48.46 22.66
N LEU A 460 -14.66 -48.06 23.86
CA LEU A 460 -13.83 -47.38 24.87
C LEU A 460 -12.58 -48.20 25.23
N LYS A 461 -12.74 -49.51 25.47
CA LYS A 461 -11.60 -50.42 25.75
C LYS A 461 -10.62 -50.63 24.59
N LYS A 462 -11.02 -50.24 23.38
CA LYS A 462 -10.23 -50.38 22.14
C LYS A 462 -9.69 -49.04 21.65
N LEU A 463 -9.88 -47.96 22.40
CA LEU A 463 -9.37 -46.65 21.99
C LEU A 463 -7.85 -46.75 21.84
N PRO A 464 -7.31 -46.39 20.66
CA PRO A 464 -5.89 -46.44 20.44
C PRO A 464 -5.22 -45.38 21.32
N SER A 465 -4.08 -45.74 21.91
CA SER A 465 -3.31 -44.87 22.82
C SER A 465 -1.83 -44.94 22.47
N GLY A 466 -1.07 -43.88 22.80
CA GLY A 466 0.35 -43.75 22.48
C GLY A 466 0.63 -43.05 21.14
N SER A 467 1.87 -43.16 20.66
CA SER A 467 2.38 -42.35 19.53
C SER A 467 1.67 -42.58 18.20
N ASP A 468 1.11 -43.78 17.96
CA ASP A 468 0.38 -44.12 16.73
C ASP A 468 -1.14 -43.91 16.82
N ALA A 469 -1.64 -43.46 17.98
CA ALA A 469 -3.07 -43.35 18.24
C ALA A 469 -3.79 -42.41 17.25
N LEU A 470 -3.13 -41.30 16.89
CA LEU A 470 -3.67 -40.33 15.95
C LEU A 470 -3.82 -40.93 14.54
N ARG A 471 -2.82 -41.67 14.07
CA ARG A 471 -2.87 -42.34 12.75
C ARG A 471 -3.97 -43.39 12.73
N GLN A 472 -4.10 -44.20 13.79
CA GLN A 472 -5.18 -45.18 13.89
C GLN A 472 -6.56 -44.52 13.95
N ALA A 473 -6.70 -43.38 14.63
CA ALA A 473 -7.94 -42.62 14.65
C ALA A 473 -8.33 -42.06 13.27
N TYR A 474 -7.36 -41.63 12.46
CA TYR A 474 -7.61 -41.24 11.06
C TYR A 474 -7.97 -42.44 10.17
N GLU A 475 -7.30 -43.57 10.33
CA GLU A 475 -7.64 -44.81 9.62
C GLU A 475 -9.07 -45.26 9.98
N ASP A 476 -9.44 -45.21 11.26
CA ASP A 476 -10.79 -45.51 11.74
C ASP A 476 -11.83 -44.50 11.20
N ALA A 477 -11.46 -43.22 11.03
CA ALA A 477 -12.31 -42.24 10.39
C ALA A 477 -12.54 -42.57 8.90
N MET A 478 -11.49 -42.93 8.16
CA MET A 478 -11.60 -43.38 6.77
C MET A 478 -12.41 -44.66 6.65
N ASN A 479 -12.21 -45.64 7.53
CA ASN A 479 -13.01 -46.87 7.58
C ASN A 479 -14.50 -46.60 7.86
N ARG A 480 -14.80 -45.59 8.70
CA ARG A 480 -16.18 -45.13 8.92
C ARG A 480 -16.77 -44.51 7.67
N ILE A 481 -15.98 -43.75 6.90
CA ILE A 481 -16.40 -43.22 5.59
C ILE A 481 -16.70 -44.36 4.63
N GLU A 482 -15.81 -45.35 4.51
CA GLU A 482 -16.01 -46.51 3.61
C GLU A 482 -17.17 -47.43 4.02
N SER A 483 -17.67 -47.29 5.25
CA SER A 483 -18.83 -48.03 5.75
C SER A 483 -20.17 -47.33 5.49
N GLN A 484 -20.18 -46.15 4.85
CA GLN A 484 -21.40 -45.41 4.49
C GLN A 484 -22.10 -46.02 3.27
N VAL A 485 -23.21 -45.43 2.82
CA VAL A 485 -23.85 -45.83 1.55
C VAL A 485 -23.07 -45.29 0.35
N SER A 486 -23.16 -45.95 -0.81
CA SER A 486 -22.32 -45.70 -1.98
C SER A 486 -22.16 -44.22 -2.33
N ASP A 487 -23.26 -43.48 -2.46
CA ASP A 487 -23.24 -42.07 -2.87
C ASP A 487 -22.58 -41.17 -1.81
N GLN A 488 -22.73 -41.50 -0.53
CA GLN A 488 -22.07 -40.78 0.56
C GLN A 488 -20.56 -41.07 0.62
N ILE A 489 -20.15 -42.31 0.33
CA ILE A 489 -18.73 -42.66 0.20
C ILE A 489 -18.10 -41.83 -0.91
N GLU A 490 -18.75 -41.75 -2.06
CA GLU A 490 -18.27 -41.01 -3.21
C GLU A 490 -18.14 -39.52 -2.89
N LEU A 491 -19.21 -38.90 -2.35
CA LEU A 491 -19.19 -37.49 -1.95
C LEU A 491 -18.09 -37.20 -0.92
N ALA A 492 -17.95 -38.03 0.12
CA ALA A 492 -16.92 -37.85 1.14
C ALA A 492 -15.50 -37.95 0.57
N LYS A 493 -15.25 -38.94 -0.29
CA LYS A 493 -13.94 -39.10 -0.94
C LYS A 493 -13.64 -37.94 -1.87
N GLN A 494 -14.60 -37.43 -2.64
CA GLN A 494 -14.40 -36.28 -3.52
C GLN A 494 -14.14 -34.99 -2.72
N VAL A 495 -14.90 -34.72 -1.65
CA VAL A 495 -14.66 -33.57 -0.76
C VAL A 495 -13.26 -33.63 -0.16
N LEU A 496 -12.87 -34.76 0.44
CA LEU A 496 -11.54 -34.93 1.05
C LEU A 496 -10.42 -34.82 0.01
N LEU A 497 -10.61 -35.36 -1.19
CA LEU A 497 -9.66 -35.28 -2.29
C LEU A 497 -9.42 -33.82 -2.67
N TRP A 498 -10.48 -33.03 -2.88
CA TRP A 498 -10.35 -31.61 -3.20
C TRP A 498 -9.69 -30.82 -2.07
N VAL A 499 -10.13 -31.01 -0.82
CA VAL A 499 -9.61 -30.25 0.32
C VAL A 499 -8.13 -30.60 0.59
N ALA A 500 -7.72 -31.85 0.39
CA ALA A 500 -6.35 -32.29 0.65
C ALA A 500 -5.39 -32.02 -0.52
N CYS A 501 -5.86 -32.11 -1.77
CA CYS A 501 -5.00 -32.08 -2.96
C CYS A 501 -5.06 -30.75 -3.73
N ALA A 502 -6.01 -29.85 -3.44
CA ALA A 502 -6.06 -28.55 -4.09
C ALA A 502 -4.82 -27.70 -3.79
N ARG A 503 -4.38 -26.91 -4.77
CA ARG A 503 -3.18 -26.06 -4.65
C ARG A 503 -3.39 -24.80 -3.81
N ARG A 504 -4.65 -24.45 -3.55
CA ARG A 504 -5.06 -23.41 -2.60
C ARG A 504 -6.35 -23.84 -1.91
N PRO A 505 -6.66 -23.31 -0.72
CA PRO A 505 -7.96 -23.51 -0.09
C PRO A 505 -9.10 -23.07 -1.03
N LEU A 506 -10.17 -23.84 -1.02
CA LEU A 506 -11.37 -23.59 -1.81
C LEU A 506 -12.49 -23.06 -0.91
N THR A 507 -13.31 -22.17 -1.48
CA THR A 507 -14.60 -21.83 -0.88
C THR A 507 -15.61 -22.96 -1.02
N THR A 508 -16.65 -22.98 -0.20
CA THR A 508 -17.78 -23.92 -0.28
C THR A 508 -18.42 -23.87 -1.67
N LEU A 509 -18.65 -22.68 -2.21
CA LEU A 509 -19.20 -22.48 -3.55
C LEU A 509 -18.28 -23.01 -4.65
N GLU A 510 -16.96 -22.77 -4.55
CA GLU A 510 -15.99 -23.34 -5.50
C GLU A 510 -16.02 -24.87 -5.47
N LEU A 511 -16.08 -25.47 -4.28
CA LEU A 511 -16.13 -26.92 -4.15
C LEU A 511 -17.48 -27.49 -4.63
N GLN A 512 -18.61 -26.85 -4.33
CA GLN A 512 -19.91 -27.25 -4.89
C GLN A 512 -19.88 -27.26 -6.42
N HIS A 513 -19.30 -26.23 -7.04
CA HIS A 513 -19.09 -26.19 -8.48
C HIS A 513 -18.21 -27.34 -8.96
N ALA A 514 -17.13 -27.66 -8.26
CA ALA A 514 -16.26 -28.76 -8.63
C ALA A 514 -16.94 -30.14 -8.53
N LEU A 515 -17.77 -30.35 -7.50
CA LEU A 515 -18.49 -31.61 -7.30
C LEU A 515 -19.67 -31.80 -8.26
N ALA A 516 -20.27 -30.70 -8.75
CA ALA A 516 -21.38 -30.74 -9.70
C ALA A 516 -20.95 -30.90 -11.18
N VAL A 517 -19.64 -30.97 -11.48
CA VAL A 517 -19.15 -31.16 -12.86
C VAL A 517 -19.33 -32.60 -13.32
N GLU A 518 -20.12 -32.78 -14.37
CA GLU A 518 -20.26 -34.06 -15.07
C GLU A 518 -19.35 -34.12 -16.31
N VAL A 519 -18.48 -35.13 -16.37
CA VAL A 519 -17.55 -35.33 -17.50
C VAL A 519 -18.33 -35.56 -18.80
N GLY A 520 -18.01 -34.77 -19.82
CA GLY A 520 -18.64 -34.86 -21.15
C GLY A 520 -19.96 -34.08 -21.30
N LYS A 521 -20.44 -33.42 -20.24
CA LYS A 521 -21.56 -32.47 -20.35
C LYS A 521 -21.06 -31.07 -20.72
N PRO A 522 -21.85 -30.30 -21.47
CA PRO A 522 -21.44 -28.98 -21.95
C PRO A 522 -21.69 -27.84 -20.94
N GLU A 523 -22.46 -28.08 -19.88
CA GLU A 523 -22.87 -27.08 -18.89
C GLU A 523 -22.95 -27.74 -17.50
N ILE A 524 -22.84 -26.92 -16.45
CA ILE A 524 -23.05 -27.36 -15.07
C ILE A 524 -24.54 -27.44 -14.78
N ASP A 525 -24.99 -28.53 -14.17
CA ASP A 525 -26.37 -28.69 -13.72
C ASP A 525 -26.51 -28.15 -12.29
N PRO A 526 -27.29 -27.08 -12.05
CA PRO A 526 -27.53 -26.58 -10.70
C PRO A 526 -28.20 -27.59 -9.77
N ASP A 527 -28.93 -28.57 -10.31
CA ASP A 527 -29.59 -29.60 -9.50
C ASP A 527 -28.59 -30.60 -8.90
N ASN A 528 -27.34 -30.61 -9.38
CA ASN A 528 -26.26 -31.45 -8.85
C ASN A 528 -25.47 -30.79 -7.71
N PHE A 529 -25.80 -29.56 -7.30
CA PHE A 529 -25.07 -28.91 -6.20
C PHE A 529 -25.34 -29.61 -4.85
N PRO A 530 -24.32 -30.22 -4.21
CA PRO A 530 -24.49 -30.82 -2.89
C PRO A 530 -24.69 -29.72 -1.84
N GLN A 531 -25.50 -29.99 -0.82
CA GLN A 531 -25.63 -29.07 0.32
C GLN A 531 -24.34 -29.09 1.15
N VAL A 532 -23.94 -27.93 1.69
CA VAL A 532 -22.68 -27.78 2.44
C VAL A 532 -22.70 -28.66 3.69
N GLU A 533 -23.85 -28.77 4.35
CA GLU A 533 -24.06 -29.62 5.52
C GLU A 533 -23.84 -31.10 5.18
N ASP A 534 -24.29 -31.54 4.01
CA ASP A 534 -24.08 -32.91 3.55
C ASP A 534 -22.60 -33.18 3.28
N MET A 535 -21.91 -32.25 2.60
CA MET A 535 -20.46 -32.33 2.33
C MET A 535 -19.63 -32.52 3.60
N VAL A 536 -19.96 -31.77 4.67
CA VAL A 536 -19.24 -31.86 5.95
C VAL A 536 -19.63 -33.13 6.71
N SER A 537 -20.93 -33.46 6.75
CA SER A 537 -21.44 -34.58 7.56
C SER A 537 -20.92 -35.94 7.10
N VAL A 538 -20.74 -36.16 5.80
CA VAL A 538 -20.23 -37.43 5.25
C VAL A 538 -18.74 -37.64 5.50
N CYS A 539 -17.98 -36.57 5.80
CA CYS A 539 -16.52 -36.63 6.01
C CYS A 539 -16.10 -37.10 7.41
N ALA A 540 -17.00 -37.66 8.22
CA ALA A 540 -16.72 -38.27 9.52
C ALA A 540 -15.90 -37.40 10.50
N GLY A 541 -16.10 -36.07 10.45
CA GLY A 541 -15.42 -35.10 11.31
C GLY A 541 -13.99 -34.76 10.88
N LEU A 542 -13.59 -35.06 9.63
CA LEU A 542 -12.26 -34.72 9.08
C LEU A 542 -12.21 -33.35 8.37
N VAL A 543 -13.37 -32.76 8.08
CA VAL A 543 -13.53 -31.50 7.37
C VAL A 543 -14.37 -30.54 8.20
N THR A 544 -14.06 -29.24 8.10
CA THR A 544 -14.81 -28.13 8.70
C THR A 544 -14.95 -26.99 7.69
N VAL A 545 -16.00 -26.19 7.83
CA VAL A 545 -16.21 -24.96 7.06
C VAL A 545 -15.96 -23.77 7.98
N ASP A 546 -15.24 -22.77 7.46
CA ASP A 546 -15.11 -21.45 8.07
C ASP A 546 -16.36 -20.62 7.74
N GLU A 547 -17.11 -20.21 8.77
CA GLU A 547 -18.37 -19.46 8.62
C GLU A 547 -18.16 -18.01 8.15
N GLU A 548 -16.97 -17.43 8.33
CA GLU A 548 -16.69 -16.05 7.90
C GLU A 548 -16.11 -15.97 6.50
N SER A 549 -15.23 -16.92 6.15
CA SER A 549 -14.54 -16.90 4.86
C SER A 549 -15.16 -17.85 3.83
N ASP A 550 -16.18 -18.63 4.20
CA ASP A 550 -16.76 -19.71 3.42
C ASP A 550 -15.72 -20.74 2.93
N ILE A 551 -14.58 -20.89 3.60
CA ILE A 551 -13.52 -21.83 3.18
C ILE A 551 -13.74 -23.20 3.81
N ILE A 552 -13.70 -24.24 2.98
CA ILE A 552 -13.73 -25.63 3.43
C ILE A 552 -12.31 -26.17 3.61
N ARG A 553 -12.02 -26.70 4.80
CA ARG A 553 -10.67 -27.14 5.19
C ARG A 553 -10.66 -28.37 6.07
N LEU A 554 -9.52 -29.07 6.10
CA LEU A 554 -9.29 -30.16 7.05
C LEU A 554 -9.32 -29.60 8.48
N VAL A 555 -9.78 -30.41 9.44
CA VAL A 555 -9.91 -30.00 10.85
C VAL A 555 -8.57 -29.59 11.46
N HIS A 556 -7.47 -30.19 10.98
CA HIS A 556 -6.14 -29.93 11.51
C HIS A 556 -5.04 -30.25 10.49
N HIS A 557 -3.88 -29.59 10.61
CA HIS A 557 -2.69 -29.84 9.77
C HIS A 557 -2.24 -31.30 9.76
N THR A 558 -2.31 -31.98 10.90
CA THR A 558 -1.93 -33.41 11.00
C THR A 558 -2.81 -34.30 10.13
N THR A 559 -4.03 -33.87 9.81
CA THR A 559 -4.90 -34.56 8.86
C THR A 559 -4.34 -34.45 7.45
N GLN A 560 -3.78 -33.29 7.08
CA GLN A 560 -3.09 -33.14 5.79
C GLN A 560 -1.87 -34.08 5.73
N GLU A 561 -1.00 -34.07 6.74
CA GLU A 561 0.19 -34.93 6.75
C GLU A 561 -0.16 -36.41 6.58
N TYR A 562 -1.25 -36.86 7.22
CA TYR A 562 -1.77 -38.19 7.05
C TYR A 562 -2.17 -38.46 5.59
N PHE A 563 -2.93 -37.55 4.96
CA PHE A 563 -3.34 -37.72 3.56
C PHE A 563 -2.18 -37.61 2.58
N GLU A 564 -1.16 -36.80 2.83
CA GLU A 564 0.06 -36.75 1.99
C GLU A 564 0.82 -38.08 2.04
N GLN A 565 0.91 -38.71 3.22
CA GLN A 565 1.56 -40.01 3.39
C GLN A 565 0.73 -41.17 2.81
N THR A 566 -0.60 -41.05 2.83
CA THR A 566 -1.55 -42.10 2.43
C THR A 566 -2.27 -41.80 1.12
N GLN A 567 -1.83 -40.77 0.37
CA GLN A 567 -2.50 -40.30 -0.85
C GLN A 567 -2.66 -41.42 -1.87
N LYS A 568 -1.61 -42.24 -2.06
CA LYS A 568 -1.65 -43.37 -3.01
C LYS A 568 -2.63 -44.47 -2.59
N GLN A 569 -2.94 -44.60 -1.31
CA GLN A 569 -3.90 -45.58 -0.79
C GLN A 569 -5.34 -45.06 -0.96
N TRP A 570 -5.60 -43.82 -0.55
CA TRP A 570 -6.97 -43.29 -0.51
C TRP A 570 -7.40 -42.54 -1.79
N PHE A 571 -6.46 -41.83 -2.44
CA PHE A 571 -6.70 -40.98 -3.61
C PHE A 571 -5.64 -41.20 -4.71
N PRO A 572 -5.47 -42.43 -5.24
CA PRO A 572 -4.42 -42.74 -6.22
C PRO A 572 -4.52 -41.89 -7.50
N ASN A 573 -5.73 -41.45 -7.87
CA ASN A 573 -6.00 -40.69 -9.09
C ASN A 573 -6.41 -39.22 -8.80
N ALA A 574 -5.97 -38.64 -7.67
CA ALA A 574 -6.39 -37.31 -7.25
C ALA A 574 -6.12 -36.22 -8.31
N ASP A 575 -4.87 -36.13 -8.77
CA ASP A 575 -4.46 -35.17 -9.80
C ASP A 575 -5.21 -35.39 -11.12
N THR A 576 -5.42 -36.65 -11.51
CA THR A 576 -6.20 -37.01 -12.70
C THR A 576 -7.64 -36.50 -12.60
N TYR A 577 -8.29 -36.74 -11.47
CA TYR A 577 -9.67 -36.35 -11.23
C TYR A 577 -9.83 -34.83 -11.21
N ILE A 578 -8.99 -34.10 -10.45
CA ILE A 578 -9.02 -32.64 -10.42
C ILE A 578 -8.76 -32.05 -11.80
N ALA A 579 -7.75 -32.55 -12.53
CA ALA A 579 -7.47 -32.09 -13.88
C ALA A 579 -8.66 -32.31 -14.82
N THR A 580 -9.32 -33.47 -14.73
CA THR A 580 -10.50 -33.80 -15.54
C THR A 580 -11.65 -32.84 -15.28
N VAL A 581 -11.95 -32.59 -14.00
CA VAL A 581 -13.00 -31.67 -13.58
C VAL A 581 -12.69 -30.26 -14.05
N CYS A 582 -11.47 -29.76 -13.82
CA CYS A 582 -11.09 -28.41 -14.24
C CYS A 582 -11.14 -28.24 -15.77
N VAL A 583 -10.63 -29.21 -16.55
CA VAL A 583 -10.64 -29.14 -18.02
C VAL A 583 -12.06 -29.25 -18.56
N THR A 584 -12.90 -30.13 -17.98
CA THR A 584 -14.33 -30.22 -18.35
C THR A 584 -15.04 -28.91 -18.07
N TYR A 585 -14.82 -28.32 -16.88
CA TYR A 585 -15.39 -27.03 -16.50
C TYR A 585 -14.97 -25.94 -17.49
N LEU A 586 -13.68 -25.82 -17.80
CA LEU A 586 -13.15 -24.87 -18.80
C LEU A 586 -13.64 -25.16 -20.23
N SER A 587 -14.19 -26.35 -20.48
CA SER A 587 -14.72 -26.78 -21.77
C SER A 587 -16.21 -26.47 -21.98
N PHE A 588 -16.89 -25.87 -21.00
CA PHE A 588 -18.33 -25.55 -21.08
C PHE A 588 -18.69 -24.50 -22.14
N ASN A 589 -19.92 -24.59 -22.66
CA ASN A 589 -20.45 -23.72 -23.74
C ASN A 589 -20.42 -22.23 -23.40
N ILE A 590 -20.54 -21.89 -22.12
CA ILE A 590 -20.45 -20.50 -21.63
C ILE A 590 -19.13 -19.83 -22.01
N PHE A 591 -18.09 -20.61 -22.29
CA PHE A 591 -16.76 -20.16 -22.67
C PHE A 591 -16.54 -20.12 -24.20
N ASP A 592 -17.51 -20.57 -25.01
CA ASP A 592 -17.47 -20.50 -26.49
C ASP A 592 -17.41 -19.07 -27.02
N ILE A 593 -17.89 -18.10 -26.24
CA ILE A 593 -17.83 -16.66 -26.56
C ILE A 593 -16.37 -16.18 -26.65
N GLY A 594 -15.43 -16.92 -26.06
CA GLY A 594 -14.00 -16.64 -26.08
C GLY A 594 -13.63 -15.45 -25.20
N PHE A 595 -12.62 -14.69 -25.64
CA PHE A 595 -12.00 -13.58 -24.91
C PHE A 595 -13.01 -12.48 -24.52
N CYS A 596 -13.09 -12.12 -23.23
CA CYS A 596 -13.95 -11.05 -22.73
C CYS A 596 -13.44 -9.68 -23.21
N LYS A 597 -14.32 -8.85 -23.78
CA LYS A 597 -13.92 -7.57 -24.42
C LYS A 597 -13.98 -6.38 -23.46
N THR A 598 -14.66 -6.52 -22.34
CA THR A 598 -14.80 -5.46 -21.32
C THR A 598 -14.50 -6.01 -19.92
N ASN A 599 -14.11 -5.12 -18.99
CA ASN A 599 -13.93 -5.52 -17.58
C ASN A 599 -15.24 -6.02 -16.98
N LEU A 600 -16.38 -5.43 -17.36
CA LEU A 600 -17.69 -5.83 -16.86
C LEU A 600 -18.00 -7.28 -17.25
N GLU A 601 -17.85 -7.64 -18.52
CA GLU A 601 -18.04 -9.02 -18.99
C GLU A 601 -17.11 -10.01 -18.28
N PHE A 602 -15.86 -9.61 -18.02
CA PHE A 602 -14.88 -10.43 -17.33
C PHE A 602 -15.25 -10.63 -15.84
N GLU A 603 -15.63 -9.56 -15.15
CA GLU A 603 -16.05 -9.59 -13.74
C GLU A 603 -17.35 -10.37 -13.55
N GLU A 604 -18.32 -10.20 -14.44
CA GLU A 604 -19.56 -11.00 -14.46
C GLU A 604 -19.24 -12.48 -14.67
N SER A 605 -18.34 -12.81 -15.63
CA SER A 605 -17.91 -14.19 -15.86
C SER A 605 -17.21 -14.79 -14.65
N MET A 606 -16.37 -14.02 -13.94
CA MET A 606 -15.68 -14.46 -12.72
C MET A 606 -16.64 -14.61 -11.53
N GLY A 607 -17.64 -13.73 -11.41
CA GLY A 607 -18.62 -13.76 -10.32
C GLY A 607 -19.65 -14.89 -10.44
N LEU A 608 -20.09 -15.21 -11.67
CA LEU A 608 -21.06 -16.27 -11.94
C LEU A 608 -20.42 -17.67 -11.93
N ASN A 609 -19.17 -17.79 -12.35
CA ASN A 609 -18.48 -19.07 -12.49
C ASN A 609 -17.45 -19.26 -11.37
N ARG A 610 -17.90 -19.74 -10.21
CA ARG A 610 -17.10 -19.75 -8.98
C ARG A 610 -15.80 -20.55 -9.08
N LEU A 611 -15.81 -21.72 -9.72
CA LEU A 611 -14.61 -22.54 -9.91
C LEU A 611 -13.65 -22.01 -10.99
N TYR A 612 -14.09 -21.06 -11.82
CA TYR A 612 -13.38 -20.67 -13.04
C TYR A 612 -11.95 -20.19 -12.79
N ASP A 613 -11.76 -19.34 -11.77
CA ASP A 613 -10.45 -18.82 -11.37
C ASP A 613 -9.50 -19.96 -10.96
N TYR A 614 -9.96 -20.85 -10.08
CA TYR A 614 -9.17 -21.99 -9.65
C TYR A 614 -8.82 -22.90 -10.84
N ALA A 615 -9.81 -23.24 -11.66
CA ALA A 615 -9.65 -24.12 -12.80
C ALA A 615 -8.60 -23.55 -13.77
N ALA A 616 -8.74 -22.29 -14.19
CA ALA A 616 -7.85 -21.65 -15.15
C ALA A 616 -6.38 -21.62 -14.69
N HIS A 617 -6.13 -21.43 -13.39
CA HIS A 617 -4.78 -21.36 -12.84
C HIS A 617 -4.16 -22.72 -12.52
N ASN A 618 -4.95 -23.75 -12.20
CA ASN A 618 -4.43 -24.98 -11.59
C ASN A 618 -4.57 -26.24 -12.43
N TRP A 619 -5.44 -26.28 -13.45
CA TRP A 619 -5.69 -27.49 -14.25
C TRP A 619 -4.40 -28.10 -14.82
N GLY A 620 -3.51 -27.27 -15.38
CA GLY A 620 -2.28 -27.73 -16.02
C GLY A 620 -1.25 -28.27 -15.02
N HIS A 621 -1.26 -27.78 -13.79
CA HIS A 621 -0.39 -28.30 -12.74
C HIS A 621 -0.80 -29.70 -12.27
N HIS A 622 -2.11 -29.96 -12.19
CA HIS A 622 -2.63 -31.30 -11.90
C HIS A 622 -2.42 -32.24 -13.10
N ALA A 623 -2.66 -31.76 -14.32
CA ALA A 623 -2.45 -32.54 -15.54
C ALA A 623 -0.99 -33.03 -15.68
N GLY A 624 0.01 -32.22 -15.31
CA GLY A 624 1.42 -32.62 -15.38
C GLY A 624 1.83 -33.74 -14.42
N ARG A 625 0.99 -34.06 -13.42
CA ARG A 625 1.22 -35.15 -12.44
C ARG A 625 0.33 -36.38 -12.71
N ALA A 626 -0.56 -36.29 -13.69
CA ALA A 626 -1.54 -37.33 -14.02
C ALA A 626 -1.03 -38.28 -15.13
N PRO A 627 -1.58 -39.52 -15.24
CA PRO A 627 -1.26 -40.46 -16.31
C PRO A 627 -1.70 -39.98 -17.70
N ALA A 628 -1.12 -40.58 -18.75
CA ALA A 628 -1.36 -40.22 -20.16
C ALA A 628 -2.82 -40.39 -20.65
N GLU A 629 -3.70 -41.03 -19.87
CA GLU A 629 -5.10 -41.31 -20.22
C GLU A 629 -5.95 -40.04 -20.42
N LEU A 630 -5.51 -38.87 -19.92
CA LEU A 630 -6.18 -37.58 -20.10
C LEU A 630 -5.83 -36.85 -21.41
N SER A 631 -4.92 -37.42 -22.22
CA SER A 631 -4.39 -36.75 -23.40
C SER A 631 -5.48 -36.27 -24.34
N ASP A 632 -6.50 -37.09 -24.59
CA ASP A 632 -7.51 -36.78 -25.61
C ASP A 632 -8.42 -35.63 -25.15
N LEU A 633 -8.83 -35.62 -23.87
CA LEU A 633 -9.65 -34.55 -23.31
C LEU A 633 -8.91 -33.22 -23.29
N ILE A 634 -7.64 -33.24 -22.87
CA ILE A 634 -6.81 -32.03 -22.80
C ILE A 634 -6.49 -31.53 -24.22
N VAL A 635 -6.17 -32.41 -25.16
CA VAL A 635 -5.90 -32.02 -26.56
C VAL A 635 -7.14 -31.40 -27.20
N GLN A 636 -8.33 -31.95 -26.97
CA GLN A 636 -9.59 -31.35 -27.44
C GLN A 636 -9.78 -29.93 -26.90
N PHE A 637 -9.58 -29.74 -25.60
CA PHE A 637 -9.64 -28.40 -24.99
C PHE A 637 -8.59 -27.44 -25.57
N LEU A 638 -7.34 -27.90 -25.73
CA LEU A 638 -6.24 -27.07 -26.26
C LEU A 638 -6.40 -26.71 -27.74
N GLN A 639 -7.23 -27.45 -28.49
CA GLN A 639 -7.58 -27.14 -29.87
C GLN A 639 -8.74 -26.14 -29.98
N ASP A 640 -9.49 -25.91 -28.91
CA ASP A 640 -10.62 -24.97 -28.87
C ASP A 640 -10.11 -23.54 -28.58
N GLU A 641 -9.79 -22.79 -29.65
CA GLU A 641 -9.20 -21.45 -29.55
C GLU A 641 -9.99 -20.45 -28.70
N PRO A 642 -11.34 -20.35 -28.80
CA PRO A 642 -12.14 -19.51 -27.90
C PRO A 642 -11.90 -19.84 -26.42
N LYS A 643 -11.98 -21.12 -26.04
CA LYS A 643 -11.88 -21.54 -24.64
C LYS A 643 -10.47 -21.36 -24.07
N VAL A 644 -9.46 -21.66 -24.88
CA VAL A 644 -8.04 -21.38 -24.57
C VAL A 644 -7.82 -19.88 -24.37
N SER A 645 -8.34 -19.04 -25.26
CA SER A 645 -8.21 -17.58 -25.17
C SER A 645 -8.86 -17.04 -23.89
N ARG A 646 -10.01 -17.60 -23.50
CA ARG A 646 -10.67 -17.21 -22.27
C ARG A 646 -9.89 -17.68 -21.03
N CYS A 647 -9.45 -18.94 -21.00
CA CYS A 647 -8.61 -19.49 -19.93
C CYS A 647 -7.33 -18.68 -19.72
N SER A 648 -6.64 -18.32 -20.80
CA SER A 648 -5.41 -17.51 -20.74
C SER A 648 -5.66 -16.10 -20.21
N GLN A 649 -6.78 -15.45 -20.57
CA GLN A 649 -7.19 -14.18 -19.98
C GLN A 649 -7.37 -14.30 -18.46
N ALA A 650 -8.16 -15.27 -18.00
CA ALA A 650 -8.37 -15.50 -16.57
C ALA A 650 -7.07 -15.75 -15.80
N MET A 651 -6.13 -16.48 -16.40
CA MET A 651 -4.84 -16.83 -15.81
C MET A 651 -3.84 -15.67 -15.75
N MET A 652 -3.89 -14.73 -16.69
CA MET A 652 -2.86 -13.69 -16.86
C MET A 652 -3.26 -12.32 -16.30
N VAL A 653 -4.54 -12.10 -16.04
CA VAL A 653 -5.04 -10.82 -15.52
C VAL A 653 -4.60 -10.65 -14.06
N ALA A 654 -3.80 -9.61 -13.79
CA ALA A 654 -3.57 -9.14 -12.42
C ALA A 654 -4.72 -8.19 -12.02
N LYS A 655 -5.41 -8.49 -10.90
CA LYS A 655 -6.45 -7.60 -10.35
C LYS A 655 -5.82 -6.33 -9.77
N ASP A 656 -5.50 -5.36 -10.63
CA ASP A 656 -5.15 -4.00 -10.23
C ASP A 656 -6.39 -3.10 -10.39
N TRP A 657 -7.06 -2.81 -9.28
CA TRP A 657 -8.31 -2.02 -9.16
C TRP A 657 -8.20 -0.54 -9.61
N HIS A 658 -7.14 -0.16 -10.32
CA HIS A 658 -6.80 1.23 -10.62
C HIS A 658 -6.59 1.52 -12.12
N HIS A 659 -6.80 0.53 -13.00
CA HIS A 659 -6.67 0.71 -14.44
C HIS A 659 -7.98 0.42 -15.18
N SER A 660 -8.51 1.44 -15.87
CA SER A 660 -9.64 1.30 -16.80
C SER A 660 -9.18 0.43 -17.99
N ASN A 661 -9.48 -0.87 -17.92
CA ASN A 661 -9.18 -1.95 -18.89
C ASN A 661 -8.11 -2.96 -18.45
N TYR A 662 -7.95 -3.20 -17.14
CA TYR A 662 -7.00 -4.21 -16.63
C TYR A 662 -7.22 -5.61 -17.22
N SER A 663 -8.49 -6.02 -17.48
CA SER A 663 -8.80 -7.33 -18.09
C SER A 663 -8.29 -7.49 -19.53
N GLN A 664 -7.90 -6.38 -20.16
CA GLN A 664 -7.45 -6.33 -21.56
C GLN A 664 -5.92 -6.24 -21.69
N ASP A 665 -5.19 -6.03 -20.58
CA ASP A 665 -3.72 -5.92 -20.56
C ASP A 665 -3.05 -7.31 -20.53
N VAL A 666 -3.52 -8.19 -21.43
CA VAL A 666 -3.04 -9.56 -21.59
C VAL A 666 -2.89 -9.88 -23.09
N PRO A 667 -2.00 -10.81 -23.48
CA PRO A 667 -1.82 -11.19 -24.87
C PRO A 667 -3.10 -11.79 -25.47
N ARG A 668 -3.40 -11.44 -26.72
CA ARG A 668 -4.42 -12.07 -27.56
C ARG A 668 -3.79 -13.16 -28.44
N HIS A 669 -4.62 -13.97 -29.09
CA HIS A 669 -4.17 -15.09 -29.93
C HIS A 669 -3.29 -16.10 -29.17
N PHE A 670 -3.56 -16.26 -27.87
CA PHE A 670 -2.88 -17.24 -27.04
C PHE A 670 -3.41 -18.63 -27.39
N THR A 671 -2.57 -19.49 -27.95
CA THR A 671 -2.98 -20.82 -28.45
C THR A 671 -2.79 -21.92 -27.40
N GLY A 672 -3.37 -23.10 -27.64
CA GLY A 672 -3.22 -24.25 -26.75
C GLY A 672 -1.76 -24.67 -26.56
N MET A 673 -0.91 -24.44 -27.56
CA MET A 673 0.52 -24.72 -27.42
C MET A 673 1.22 -23.76 -26.45
N HIS A 674 0.80 -22.49 -26.40
CA HIS A 674 1.28 -21.56 -25.39
C HIS A 674 0.85 -21.99 -23.98
N LEU A 675 -0.38 -22.48 -23.78
CA LEU A 675 -0.84 -23.01 -22.49
C LEU A 675 -0.06 -24.26 -22.07
N ALA A 676 0.13 -25.21 -22.98
CA ALA A 676 0.92 -26.41 -22.70
C ALA A 676 2.37 -26.04 -22.35
N ALA A 677 2.97 -25.07 -23.04
CA ALA A 677 4.30 -24.57 -22.74
C ALA A 677 4.37 -23.78 -21.42
N TRP A 678 3.31 -23.05 -21.06
CA TRP A 678 3.21 -22.33 -19.79
C TRP A 678 3.19 -23.27 -18.58
N PHE A 679 2.46 -24.39 -18.69
CA PHE A 679 2.35 -25.37 -17.61
C PHE A 679 3.44 -26.46 -17.62
N GLY A 680 4.21 -26.58 -18.71
CA GLY A 680 5.28 -27.58 -18.82
C GLY A 680 4.78 -28.97 -19.27
N LEU A 681 3.66 -29.03 -20.01
CA LEU A 681 3.00 -30.28 -20.39
C LEU A 681 3.66 -30.92 -21.64
N GLN A 682 4.78 -31.62 -21.44
CA GLN A 682 5.57 -32.22 -22.51
C GLN A 682 4.75 -33.10 -23.46
N ASP A 683 3.94 -34.02 -22.91
CA ASP A 683 3.15 -34.96 -23.72
C ASP A 683 2.10 -34.25 -24.58
N MET A 684 1.55 -33.13 -24.07
CA MET A 684 0.58 -32.33 -24.82
C MET A 684 1.25 -31.56 -25.95
N ILE A 685 2.49 -31.09 -25.77
CA ILE A 685 3.25 -30.47 -26.87
C ILE A 685 3.48 -31.49 -27.99
N VAL A 686 3.87 -32.73 -27.65
CA VAL A 686 4.03 -33.81 -28.64
C VAL A 686 2.73 -34.07 -29.39
N ALA A 687 1.61 -34.20 -28.66
CA ALA A 687 0.31 -34.44 -29.25
C ALA A 687 -0.13 -33.28 -30.17
N LEU A 688 0.05 -32.03 -29.76
CA LEU A 688 -0.31 -30.85 -30.56
C LEU A 688 0.55 -30.73 -31.83
N ILE A 689 1.86 -31.06 -31.76
CA ILE A 689 2.73 -31.12 -32.94
C ILE A 689 2.25 -32.22 -33.91
N ALA A 690 1.82 -33.38 -33.40
CA ALA A 690 1.31 -34.47 -34.23
C ALA A 690 0.03 -34.08 -35.00
N VAL A 691 -0.80 -33.19 -34.45
CA VAL A 691 -2.00 -32.66 -35.13
C VAL A 691 -1.69 -31.44 -36.03
N LYS A 692 -0.40 -31.17 -36.30
CA LYS A 692 0.10 -30.10 -37.19
C LYS A 692 -0.17 -28.67 -36.71
N ASN A 693 -0.26 -28.45 -35.39
CA ASN A 693 -0.19 -27.09 -34.86
C ASN A 693 1.23 -26.53 -35.02
N ASP A 694 1.33 -25.25 -35.39
CA ASP A 694 2.62 -24.57 -35.58
C ASP A 694 3.28 -24.27 -34.22
N PRO A 695 4.47 -24.83 -33.94
CA PRO A 695 5.16 -24.63 -32.67
C PRO A 695 5.90 -23.30 -32.51
N ASP A 696 6.02 -22.51 -33.57
CA ASP A 696 6.66 -21.19 -33.53
C ASP A 696 5.67 -20.03 -33.65
N LEU A 697 4.36 -20.33 -33.68
CA LEU A 697 3.32 -19.31 -33.77
C LEU A 697 3.34 -18.41 -32.54
N GLY A 698 3.52 -17.10 -32.74
CA GLY A 698 3.50 -16.11 -31.67
C GLY A 698 2.10 -15.63 -31.30
N ASP A 699 1.92 -15.26 -30.04
CA ASP A 699 0.75 -14.50 -29.57
C ASP A 699 0.72 -13.06 -30.12
N SER A 700 -0.23 -12.23 -29.69
CA SER A 700 -0.31 -10.82 -30.13
C SER A 700 0.89 -9.95 -29.74
N HIS A 701 1.69 -10.41 -28.77
CA HIS A 701 2.97 -9.80 -28.40
C HIS A 701 4.14 -10.45 -29.14
N GLY A 702 3.90 -11.37 -30.08
CA GLY A 702 4.94 -12.11 -30.80
C GLY A 702 5.71 -13.09 -29.92
N ARG A 703 5.22 -13.45 -28.74
CA ARG A 703 5.88 -14.44 -27.88
C ARG A 703 5.45 -15.82 -28.33
N THR A 704 6.42 -16.70 -28.53
CA THR A 704 6.20 -18.08 -28.96
C THR A 704 6.02 -19.02 -27.75
N PRO A 705 5.56 -20.27 -27.93
CA PRO A 705 5.53 -21.27 -26.86
C PRO A 705 6.89 -21.44 -26.17
N LEU A 706 7.98 -21.38 -26.94
CA LEU A 706 9.34 -21.46 -26.40
C LEU A 706 9.65 -20.30 -25.44
N SER A 707 9.20 -19.07 -25.73
CA SER A 707 9.37 -17.92 -24.82
C SER A 707 8.70 -18.12 -23.46
N TYR A 708 7.51 -18.74 -23.43
CA TYR A 708 6.79 -19.02 -22.18
C TYR A 708 7.39 -20.18 -21.39
N ALA A 709 7.76 -21.28 -22.07
CA ALA A 709 8.48 -22.40 -21.45
C ALA A 709 9.81 -21.91 -20.84
N ALA A 710 10.51 -21.03 -21.58
CA ALA A 710 11.78 -20.48 -21.14
C ALA A 710 11.64 -19.55 -19.92
N ALA A 711 10.61 -18.69 -19.88
CA ALA A 711 10.33 -17.83 -18.73
C ALA A 711 10.04 -18.62 -17.44
N ARG A 712 9.37 -19.77 -17.58
CA ARG A 712 8.87 -20.60 -16.47
C ARG A 712 9.82 -21.71 -16.03
N GLY A 713 10.89 -21.97 -16.78
CA GLY A 713 11.91 -22.96 -16.42
C GLY A 713 11.58 -24.39 -16.84
N HIS A 714 10.72 -24.59 -17.84
CA HIS A 714 10.27 -25.92 -18.26
C HIS A 714 11.27 -26.60 -19.21
N GLU A 715 12.37 -27.09 -18.64
CA GLU A 715 13.51 -27.70 -19.33
C GLU A 715 13.13 -28.77 -20.37
N ALA A 716 12.23 -29.69 -20.00
CA ALA A 716 11.82 -30.78 -20.89
C ALA A 716 11.07 -30.27 -22.14
N VAL A 717 10.20 -29.25 -21.95
CA VAL A 717 9.48 -28.61 -23.05
C VAL A 717 10.44 -27.79 -23.93
N VAL A 718 11.38 -27.06 -23.32
CA VAL A 718 12.41 -26.30 -24.06
C VAL A 718 13.23 -27.25 -24.94
N THR A 719 13.72 -28.36 -24.37
CA THR A 719 14.48 -29.37 -25.12
C THR A 719 13.67 -29.93 -26.30
N LEU A 720 12.39 -30.22 -26.07
CA LEU A 720 11.51 -30.77 -27.09
C LEU A 720 11.21 -29.78 -28.22
N LEU A 721 10.94 -28.52 -27.89
CA LEU A 721 10.71 -27.46 -28.88
C LEU A 721 11.98 -27.15 -29.68
N LEU A 722 13.14 -27.09 -29.04
CA LEU A 722 14.43 -26.88 -29.71
C LEU A 722 14.79 -28.04 -30.65
N ALA A 723 14.38 -29.27 -30.35
CA ALA A 723 14.60 -30.42 -31.25
C ALA A 723 13.81 -30.33 -32.57
N ASN A 724 12.83 -29.40 -32.67
CA ASN A 724 12.06 -29.18 -33.88
C ASN A 724 12.70 -28.07 -34.75
N ASP A 725 13.09 -28.41 -35.97
CA ASP A 725 13.73 -27.47 -36.92
C ASP A 725 12.83 -26.29 -37.32
N ALA A 726 11.50 -26.42 -37.18
CA ALA A 726 10.56 -25.34 -37.47
C ALA A 726 10.53 -24.24 -36.40
N VAL A 727 11.03 -24.52 -35.19
CA VAL A 727 11.05 -23.55 -34.09
C VAL A 727 12.27 -22.65 -34.23
N ASN A 728 12.05 -21.34 -34.29
CA ASN A 728 13.10 -20.35 -34.25
C ASN A 728 13.41 -19.95 -32.80
N PRO A 729 14.57 -20.33 -32.24
CA PRO A 729 14.88 -20.05 -30.85
C PRO A 729 15.23 -18.59 -30.55
N ASP A 730 15.32 -17.75 -31.59
CA ASP A 730 15.55 -16.30 -31.50
C ASP A 730 14.35 -15.45 -31.91
N SER A 731 13.15 -16.04 -31.97
CA SER A 731 11.91 -15.29 -32.20
C SER A 731 11.74 -14.16 -31.17
N LYS A 732 11.63 -12.92 -31.67
CA LYS A 732 11.54 -11.71 -30.85
C LYS A 732 10.09 -11.30 -30.61
N ASP A 733 9.76 -11.01 -29.36
CA ASP A 733 8.49 -10.40 -29.03
C ASP A 733 8.41 -8.94 -29.54
N SER A 734 7.21 -8.49 -29.92
CA SER A 734 6.97 -7.14 -30.46
C SER A 734 6.93 -6.06 -29.39
N VAL A 735 6.78 -6.41 -28.11
CA VAL A 735 6.65 -5.44 -27.01
C VAL A 735 8.01 -4.99 -26.50
N ARG A 736 8.97 -5.91 -26.36
CA ARG A 736 10.30 -5.62 -25.81
C ARG A 736 11.46 -6.09 -26.69
N GLY A 737 11.20 -6.82 -27.76
CA GLY A 737 12.25 -7.40 -28.60
C GLY A 737 13.03 -8.51 -27.89
N TRP A 738 12.43 -9.15 -26.89
CA TRP A 738 13.00 -10.24 -26.11
C TRP A 738 12.87 -11.56 -26.87
N THR A 739 13.97 -12.31 -26.87
CA THR A 739 14.01 -13.70 -27.33
C THR A 739 13.66 -14.65 -26.17
N PRO A 740 13.44 -15.96 -26.42
CA PRO A 740 13.32 -16.94 -25.35
C PRO A 740 14.46 -16.89 -24.31
N LEU A 741 15.70 -16.61 -24.74
CA LEU A 741 16.83 -16.43 -23.82
C LEU A 741 16.63 -15.24 -22.88
N TRP A 742 16.11 -14.11 -23.37
CA TRP A 742 15.75 -12.98 -22.53
C TRP A 742 14.74 -13.35 -21.45
N HIS A 743 13.71 -14.10 -21.84
CA HIS A 743 12.68 -14.56 -20.93
C HIS A 743 13.24 -15.49 -19.84
N ALA A 744 14.15 -16.41 -20.21
CA ALA A 744 14.84 -17.27 -19.25
C ALA A 744 15.74 -16.48 -18.28
N VAL A 745 16.46 -15.46 -18.78
CA VAL A 745 17.31 -14.58 -17.96
C VAL A 745 16.48 -13.75 -16.97
N VAL A 746 15.34 -13.20 -17.41
CA VAL A 746 14.41 -12.45 -16.55
C VAL A 746 13.79 -13.37 -15.47
N GLY A 747 13.46 -14.61 -15.85
CA GLY A 747 12.93 -15.62 -14.93
C GLY A 747 13.99 -16.29 -14.04
N VAL A 748 15.27 -15.97 -14.22
CA VAL A 748 16.42 -16.59 -13.51
C VAL A 748 16.46 -18.12 -13.66
N GLN A 749 16.09 -18.61 -14.86
CA GLN A 749 15.97 -20.04 -15.15
C GLN A 749 17.31 -20.63 -15.61
N LEU A 750 18.19 -20.93 -14.65
CA LEU A 750 19.60 -21.31 -14.90
C LEU A 750 19.76 -22.46 -15.91
N ALA A 751 19.02 -23.56 -15.72
CA ALA A 751 19.13 -24.73 -16.59
C ALA A 751 18.65 -24.44 -18.02
N VAL A 752 17.55 -23.68 -18.17
CA VAL A 752 17.06 -23.25 -19.48
C VAL A 752 18.02 -22.29 -20.16
N VAL A 753 18.61 -21.33 -19.42
CA VAL A 753 19.66 -20.44 -19.95
C VAL A 753 20.80 -21.28 -20.51
N GLN A 754 21.26 -22.29 -19.76
CA GLN A 754 22.31 -23.19 -20.22
C GLN A 754 21.92 -23.99 -21.47
N GLN A 755 20.67 -24.51 -21.53
CA GLN A 755 20.15 -25.23 -22.71
C GLN A 755 20.10 -24.34 -23.95
N LEU A 756 19.54 -23.13 -23.84
CA LEU A 756 19.45 -22.18 -24.95
C LEU A 756 20.83 -21.73 -25.43
N LEU A 757 21.77 -21.48 -24.50
CA LEU A 757 23.16 -21.16 -24.83
C LEU A 757 23.93 -22.35 -25.45
N GLY A 758 23.42 -23.58 -25.33
CA GLY A 758 23.94 -24.76 -26.00
C GLY A 758 23.52 -24.87 -27.47
N ASP A 759 22.39 -24.28 -27.85
CA ASP A 759 21.91 -24.26 -29.24
C ASP A 759 22.71 -23.22 -30.06
N ARG A 760 23.22 -23.65 -31.23
CA ARG A 760 24.00 -22.78 -32.12
C ARG A 760 23.15 -21.73 -32.83
N ARG A 761 21.85 -21.96 -32.96
CA ARG A 761 20.90 -21.04 -33.60
C ARG A 761 20.58 -19.84 -32.71
N VAL A 762 20.82 -19.92 -31.39
CA VAL A 762 20.61 -18.82 -30.44
C VAL A 762 21.77 -17.82 -30.50
N ASP A 763 21.45 -16.56 -30.74
CA ASP A 763 22.32 -15.41 -30.57
C ASP A 763 22.24 -14.89 -29.13
N PRO A 764 23.27 -15.13 -28.31
CA PRO A 764 23.24 -14.70 -26.92
C PRO A 764 23.43 -13.18 -26.74
N ASN A 765 23.73 -12.45 -27.83
CA ASN A 765 23.89 -11.01 -27.85
C ASN A 765 22.68 -10.28 -28.44
N SER A 766 21.58 -10.99 -28.69
CA SER A 766 20.38 -10.43 -29.28
C SER A 766 19.87 -9.25 -28.47
N ILE A 767 19.81 -8.07 -29.10
CA ILE A 767 19.40 -6.84 -28.43
C ILE A 767 17.87 -6.70 -28.36
N SER A 768 17.40 -6.19 -27.22
CA SER A 768 16.02 -5.72 -27.01
C SER A 768 15.75 -4.40 -27.74
N ILE A 769 14.50 -3.93 -27.76
CA ILE A 769 14.14 -2.62 -28.36
C ILE A 769 14.84 -1.43 -27.69
N TYR A 770 15.28 -1.60 -26.44
CA TYR A 770 16.06 -0.60 -25.70
C TYR A 770 17.56 -0.70 -25.97
N GLY A 771 17.98 -1.52 -26.95
CA GLY A 771 19.38 -1.70 -27.29
C GLY A 771 20.22 -2.45 -26.25
N ARG A 772 19.60 -3.11 -25.28
CA ARG A 772 20.30 -3.90 -24.24
C ARG A 772 20.45 -5.35 -24.68
N THR A 773 21.46 -6.07 -24.16
CA THR A 773 21.72 -7.53 -24.29
C THR A 773 21.24 -8.29 -23.04
N PRO A 774 21.09 -9.63 -23.08
CA PRO A 774 20.70 -10.41 -21.91
C PRO A 774 21.67 -10.24 -20.72
N LEU A 775 22.99 -10.19 -20.99
CA LEU A 775 24.02 -9.97 -19.97
C LEU A 775 23.87 -8.61 -19.28
N LEU A 776 23.55 -7.55 -20.04
CA LEU A 776 23.29 -6.21 -19.49
C LEU A 776 22.16 -6.23 -18.46
N LEU A 777 21.08 -6.95 -18.76
CA LEU A 777 19.94 -7.06 -17.85
C LEU A 777 20.27 -7.88 -16.60
N ALA A 778 20.94 -9.03 -16.75
CA ALA A 778 21.37 -9.86 -15.63
C ALA A 778 22.28 -9.07 -14.67
N ALA A 779 23.23 -8.33 -15.23
CA ALA A 779 24.13 -7.45 -14.46
C ALA A 779 23.38 -6.28 -13.79
N LYS A 780 22.43 -5.64 -14.49
CA LYS A 780 21.58 -4.58 -13.92
C LYS A 780 20.74 -5.07 -12.73
N LYS A 781 20.26 -6.32 -12.79
CA LYS A 781 19.40 -6.93 -11.76
C LYS A 781 20.16 -7.65 -10.65
N GLY A 782 21.48 -7.82 -10.77
CA GLY A 782 22.30 -8.55 -9.79
C GLY A 782 22.01 -10.06 -9.80
N HIS A 783 21.73 -10.64 -10.97
CA HIS A 783 21.47 -12.08 -11.09
C HIS A 783 22.78 -12.84 -11.27
N ASP A 784 23.58 -12.93 -10.21
CA ASP A 784 24.97 -13.41 -10.22
C ASP A 784 25.16 -14.77 -10.91
N ALA A 785 24.28 -15.74 -10.62
CA ALA A 785 24.34 -17.06 -11.25
C ALA A 785 24.07 -17.02 -12.76
N VAL A 786 23.18 -16.15 -13.21
CA VAL A 786 22.91 -15.95 -14.65
C VAL A 786 24.05 -15.21 -15.33
N VAL A 787 24.63 -14.20 -14.65
CA VAL A 787 25.85 -13.52 -15.12
C VAL A 787 26.95 -14.55 -15.32
N LYS A 788 27.21 -15.41 -14.31
CA LYS A 788 28.21 -16.48 -14.40
C LYS A 788 28.02 -17.39 -15.62
N LEU A 789 26.80 -17.89 -15.83
CA LEU A 789 26.51 -18.75 -16.99
C LEU A 789 26.72 -18.05 -18.34
N LEU A 790 26.36 -16.77 -18.44
CA LEU A 790 26.53 -16.00 -19.66
C LEU A 790 28.01 -15.71 -19.95
N ILE A 791 28.81 -15.34 -18.94
CA ILE A 791 30.24 -15.03 -19.13
C ILE A 791 31.11 -16.28 -19.34
N GLU A 792 30.62 -17.47 -19.01
CA GLU A 792 31.27 -18.74 -19.31
C GLU A 792 31.08 -19.16 -20.79
N ASN A 793 30.21 -18.49 -21.54
CA ASN A 793 29.98 -18.75 -22.95
C ASN A 793 30.77 -17.80 -23.86
N ASP A 794 31.73 -18.34 -24.62
CA ASP A 794 32.62 -17.57 -25.50
C ASP A 794 31.90 -16.77 -26.61
N ARG A 795 30.63 -17.07 -26.90
CA ARG A 795 29.83 -16.32 -27.90
C ARG A 795 29.28 -15.01 -27.34
N VAL A 796 29.30 -14.79 -26.02
CA VAL A 796 28.75 -13.59 -25.39
C VAL A 796 29.75 -12.44 -25.47
N ASN A 797 29.30 -11.31 -25.99
CA ASN A 797 30.07 -10.07 -26.00
C ASN A 797 29.96 -9.39 -24.63
N LEU A 798 30.99 -9.56 -23.80
CA LEU A 798 31.03 -9.01 -22.43
C LEU A 798 31.01 -7.48 -22.38
N ASN A 799 31.46 -6.82 -23.45
CA ASN A 799 31.63 -5.37 -23.54
C ASN A 799 30.55 -4.67 -24.37
N ALA A 800 29.48 -5.38 -24.75
CA ALA A 800 28.39 -4.79 -25.52
C ALA A 800 27.76 -3.62 -24.74
N PRO A 801 27.80 -2.38 -25.26
CA PRO A 801 27.13 -1.24 -24.63
C PRO A 801 25.63 -1.26 -24.97
N ASP A 802 24.79 -0.73 -24.08
CA ASP A 802 23.41 -0.46 -24.44
C ASP A 802 23.31 0.75 -25.40
N SER A 803 22.37 0.70 -26.34
CA SER A 803 22.27 1.73 -27.38
C SER A 803 21.85 3.12 -26.88
N GLU A 804 21.20 3.23 -25.72
CA GLU A 804 20.72 4.52 -25.20
C GLU A 804 21.79 5.24 -24.38
N SER A 805 22.32 4.58 -23.35
CA SER A 805 23.26 5.19 -22.41
C SER A 805 24.73 4.85 -22.70
N GLY A 806 25.01 3.86 -23.53
CA GLY A 806 26.37 3.36 -23.75
C GLY A 806 26.96 2.58 -22.58
N TRP A 807 26.11 2.17 -21.62
CA TRP A 807 26.53 1.43 -20.44
C TRP A 807 26.76 -0.03 -20.80
N THR A 808 27.86 -0.57 -20.29
CA THR A 808 28.16 -2.01 -20.37
C THR A 808 27.56 -2.75 -19.18
N SER A 809 27.62 -4.09 -19.20
CA SER A 809 27.19 -4.93 -18.09
C SER A 809 27.91 -4.55 -16.79
N LEU A 810 29.20 -4.23 -16.88
CA LEU A 810 29.98 -3.75 -15.74
C LEU A 810 29.48 -2.38 -15.24
N SER A 811 29.16 -1.44 -16.14
CA SER A 811 28.60 -0.13 -15.77
C SER A 811 27.27 -0.27 -15.01
N TRP A 812 26.37 -1.15 -15.49
CA TRP A 812 25.09 -1.41 -14.83
C TRP A 812 25.26 -2.08 -13.47
N ALA A 813 26.11 -3.10 -13.35
CA ALA A 813 26.39 -3.76 -12.08
C ALA A 813 27.01 -2.77 -11.07
N ALA A 814 27.98 -1.98 -11.51
CA ALA A 814 28.67 -1.01 -10.67
C ALA A 814 27.75 0.11 -10.16
N ALA A 815 26.91 0.68 -11.03
CA ALA A 815 25.97 1.74 -10.64
C ALA A 815 24.85 1.24 -9.69
N ASN A 816 24.51 -0.05 -9.71
CA ASN A 816 23.49 -0.62 -8.82
C ASN A 816 24.09 -1.28 -7.57
N GLY A 817 25.42 -1.32 -7.44
CA GLY A 817 26.09 -1.86 -6.24
C GLY A 817 26.15 -3.39 -6.18
N HIS A 818 26.03 -4.07 -7.32
CA HIS A 818 26.05 -5.55 -7.39
C HIS A 818 27.50 -6.06 -7.39
N ASP A 819 28.12 -6.13 -6.22
CA ASP A 819 29.54 -6.48 -6.04
C ASP A 819 29.89 -7.88 -6.54
N SER A 820 29.04 -8.88 -6.31
CA SER A 820 29.22 -10.24 -6.85
C SER A 820 29.27 -10.25 -8.39
N ALA A 821 28.31 -9.61 -9.06
CA ALA A 821 28.28 -9.50 -10.52
C ALA A 821 29.50 -8.72 -11.07
N VAL A 822 29.95 -7.66 -10.37
CA VAL A 822 31.17 -6.93 -10.72
C VAL A 822 32.39 -7.85 -10.63
N ASN A 823 32.55 -8.60 -9.53
CA ASN A 823 33.68 -9.52 -9.37
C ASN A 823 33.69 -10.59 -10.47
N LEU A 824 32.54 -11.22 -10.76
CA LEU A 824 32.41 -12.22 -11.83
C LEU A 824 32.79 -11.65 -13.21
N LEU A 825 32.36 -10.43 -13.53
CA LEU A 825 32.73 -9.78 -14.79
C LEU A 825 34.23 -9.46 -14.84
N LEU A 826 34.81 -8.94 -13.75
CA LEU A 826 36.22 -8.57 -13.69
C LEU A 826 37.19 -9.77 -13.64
N GLU A 827 36.72 -10.98 -13.34
CA GLU A 827 37.51 -12.22 -13.51
C GLU A 827 37.91 -12.47 -14.98
N LYS A 828 37.13 -11.95 -15.93
CA LYS A 828 37.40 -12.08 -17.37
C LYS A 828 38.30 -10.94 -17.83
N ALA A 829 39.54 -11.27 -18.20
CA ALA A 829 40.55 -10.28 -18.61
C ALA A 829 40.13 -9.41 -19.82
N GLU A 830 39.21 -9.91 -20.66
CA GLU A 830 38.69 -9.19 -21.82
C GLU A 830 37.64 -8.12 -21.48
N VAL A 831 37.13 -8.06 -20.25
CA VAL A 831 36.20 -7.01 -19.81
C VAL A 831 36.94 -5.70 -19.67
N ASN A 832 36.49 -4.69 -20.41
CA ASN A 832 36.95 -3.32 -20.27
C ASN A 832 36.45 -2.75 -18.93
N PRO A 833 37.35 -2.35 -18.02
CA PRO A 833 36.92 -1.83 -16.74
C PRO A 833 36.54 -0.33 -16.76
N ASP A 834 36.88 0.41 -17.83
CA ASP A 834 36.62 1.85 -17.99
C ASP A 834 35.76 2.25 -19.21
N PRO A 835 34.62 1.58 -19.48
CA PRO A 835 33.70 2.04 -20.51
C PRO A 835 33.07 3.37 -20.09
N LYS A 836 33.15 4.37 -20.98
CA LYS A 836 32.54 5.68 -20.78
C LYS A 836 31.11 5.71 -21.33
N ASP A 837 30.17 6.17 -20.50
CA ASP A 837 28.79 6.37 -20.95
C ASP A 837 28.66 7.51 -21.98
N ILE A 838 27.64 7.43 -22.83
CA ILE A 838 27.41 8.39 -23.91
C ILE A 838 26.95 9.73 -23.35
N GLU A 839 26.19 9.78 -22.26
CA GLU A 839 25.55 11.01 -21.78
C GLU A 839 26.58 11.94 -21.12
N TYR A 840 27.32 11.41 -20.15
CA TYR A 840 28.21 12.14 -19.26
C TYR A 840 29.69 11.79 -19.42
N GLY A 841 30.03 10.71 -20.12
CA GLY A 841 31.41 10.24 -20.27
C GLY A 841 32.03 9.69 -18.98
N ARG A 842 31.22 9.19 -18.05
CA ARG A 842 31.67 8.64 -16.76
C ARG A 842 31.96 7.14 -16.89
N THR A 843 32.89 6.65 -16.06
CA THR A 843 33.28 5.24 -15.96
C THR A 843 32.43 4.49 -14.91
N PRO A 844 32.45 3.14 -14.87
CA PRO A 844 31.81 2.38 -13.79
C PRO A 844 32.29 2.82 -12.40
N LEU A 845 33.58 3.13 -12.26
CA LEU A 845 34.17 3.64 -11.02
C LEU A 845 33.54 4.98 -10.60
N SER A 846 33.29 5.88 -11.55
CA SER A 846 32.64 7.17 -11.29
C SER A 846 31.22 6.99 -10.74
N TRP A 847 30.44 6.06 -11.32
CA TRP A 847 29.07 5.77 -10.88
C TRP A 847 29.03 5.05 -9.52
N ALA A 848 29.94 4.11 -9.28
CA ALA A 848 30.08 3.43 -7.99
C ALA A 848 30.48 4.43 -6.88
N ALA A 849 31.38 5.37 -7.19
CA ALA A 849 31.83 6.41 -6.27
C ALA A 849 30.71 7.41 -5.93
N GLU A 850 29.91 7.86 -6.92
CA GLU A 850 28.76 8.76 -6.69
C GLU A 850 27.72 8.12 -5.77
N ARG A 851 27.44 6.84 -5.99
CA ARG A 851 26.35 6.12 -5.32
C ARG A 851 26.75 5.43 -4.02
N GLY A 852 28.03 5.48 -3.66
CA GLY A 852 28.50 4.97 -2.38
C GLY A 852 28.80 3.48 -2.31
N HIS A 853 29.04 2.83 -3.45
CA HIS A 853 29.22 1.38 -3.52
C HIS A 853 30.65 0.98 -3.20
N LYS A 854 31.05 1.06 -1.92
CA LYS A 854 32.43 0.80 -1.45
C LYS A 854 33.01 -0.52 -1.96
N ALA A 855 32.28 -1.64 -1.83
CA ALA A 855 32.75 -2.96 -2.26
C ALA A 855 33.01 -3.04 -3.77
N VAL A 856 32.19 -2.35 -4.58
CA VAL A 856 32.40 -2.24 -6.03
C VAL A 856 33.63 -1.39 -6.35
N VAL A 857 33.82 -0.27 -5.64
CA VAL A 857 35.03 0.57 -5.78
C VAL A 857 36.27 -0.26 -5.48
N GLU A 858 36.30 -1.00 -4.36
CA GLU A 858 37.41 -1.89 -4.03
C GLU A 858 37.65 -2.96 -5.11
N ALA A 859 36.59 -3.58 -5.64
CA ALA A 859 36.70 -4.59 -6.69
C ALA A 859 37.29 -4.01 -8.00
N LEU A 860 36.85 -2.83 -8.43
CA LEU A 860 37.38 -2.15 -9.60
C LEU A 860 38.86 -1.77 -9.40
N LEU A 861 39.21 -1.21 -8.24
CA LEU A 861 40.59 -0.78 -7.92
C LEU A 861 41.60 -1.94 -7.83
N ARG A 862 41.16 -3.20 -7.72
CA ARG A 862 42.06 -4.37 -7.80
C ARG A 862 42.62 -4.60 -9.21
N ARG A 863 41.98 -4.08 -10.25
CA ARG A 863 42.46 -4.18 -11.64
C ARG A 863 43.38 -3.01 -11.93
N ASN A 864 44.67 -3.28 -12.15
CA ASN A 864 45.69 -2.25 -12.45
C ASN A 864 45.40 -1.43 -13.73
N GLU A 865 44.53 -1.94 -14.61
CA GLU A 865 44.12 -1.29 -15.86
C GLU A 865 43.13 -0.13 -15.63
N VAL A 866 42.58 0.03 -14.41
CA VAL A 866 41.57 1.05 -14.10
C VAL A 866 42.17 2.45 -14.02
N ASP A 867 41.66 3.36 -14.84
CA ASP A 867 41.93 4.79 -14.79
C ASP A 867 41.14 5.46 -13.67
N VAL A 868 41.75 5.51 -12.48
CA VAL A 868 41.14 6.09 -11.27
C VAL A 868 40.82 7.58 -11.39
N ASP A 869 41.48 8.28 -12.32
CA ASP A 869 41.31 9.72 -12.57
C ASP A 869 40.56 9.99 -13.89
N SER A 870 39.84 8.99 -14.40
CA SER A 870 39.15 9.15 -15.67
C SER A 870 38.13 10.28 -15.63
N LYS A 871 38.34 11.28 -16.48
CA LYS A 871 37.51 12.48 -16.53
C LYS A 871 36.23 12.25 -17.32
N SER A 872 35.11 12.72 -16.75
CA SER A 872 33.84 12.86 -17.44
C SER A 872 33.89 14.00 -18.48
N LYS A 873 32.83 14.15 -19.28
CA LYS A 873 32.68 15.28 -20.23
C LYS A 873 32.73 16.66 -19.56
N TYR A 874 32.43 16.72 -18.27
CA TYR A 874 32.53 17.93 -17.44
C TYR A 874 33.83 18.02 -16.66
N GLY A 875 34.85 17.23 -17.05
CA GLY A 875 36.15 17.21 -16.39
C GLY A 875 36.16 16.55 -15.00
N ARG A 876 35.06 15.93 -14.54
CA ARG A 876 34.90 15.39 -13.18
C ARG A 876 35.48 13.96 -13.08
N THR A 877 36.22 13.67 -12.01
CA THR A 877 36.79 12.34 -11.70
C THR A 877 35.89 11.55 -10.76
N PRO A 878 36.11 10.23 -10.58
CA PRO A 878 35.46 9.46 -9.53
C PRO A 878 35.56 10.07 -8.13
N LEU A 879 36.73 10.62 -7.78
CA LEU A 879 36.95 11.30 -6.50
C LEU A 879 35.98 12.48 -6.32
N TRP A 880 35.77 13.29 -7.37
CA TRP A 880 34.79 14.38 -7.34
C TRP A 880 33.37 13.87 -7.10
N PHE A 881 32.99 12.72 -7.64
CA PHE A 881 31.64 12.17 -7.44
C PHE A 881 31.43 11.59 -6.04
N SER A 882 32.48 11.13 -5.36
CA SER A 882 32.41 10.62 -3.98
C SER A 882 32.21 11.68 -2.88
N ARG A 883 31.86 12.92 -3.24
CA ARG A 883 31.78 14.06 -2.30
C ARG A 883 30.45 14.22 -1.55
N GLU A 884 29.44 13.42 -1.86
CA GLU A 884 28.15 13.47 -1.15
C GLU A 884 28.28 12.93 0.30
N ARG A 885 27.38 13.36 1.20
CA ARG A 885 27.47 13.02 2.64
C ARG A 885 27.49 11.49 2.85
N GLY A 886 28.44 11.00 3.67
CA GLY A 886 28.52 9.59 4.07
C GLY A 886 29.53 8.72 3.30
N GLN A 887 30.24 9.26 2.30
CA GLN A 887 31.18 8.50 1.45
C GLN A 887 32.67 8.65 1.83
N GLU A 888 32.96 8.90 3.11
CA GLU A 888 34.32 9.14 3.62
C GLU A 888 35.30 8.01 3.30
N GLU A 889 34.82 6.77 3.37
CA GLU A 889 35.63 5.58 3.11
C GLU A 889 36.01 5.44 1.62
N ILE A 890 35.15 5.87 0.70
CA ILE A 890 35.45 5.86 -0.74
C ILE A 890 36.48 6.93 -1.07
N VAL A 891 36.37 8.12 -0.44
CA VAL A 891 37.37 9.18 -0.60
C VAL A 891 38.73 8.70 -0.10
N LYS A 892 38.79 8.01 1.05
CA LYS A 892 40.04 7.40 1.56
C LYS A 892 40.60 6.36 0.59
N LEU A 893 39.76 5.46 0.08
CA LEU A 893 40.17 4.41 -0.86
C LEU A 893 40.73 4.98 -2.16
N LEU A 894 40.06 5.97 -2.75
CA LEU A 894 40.53 6.62 -3.98
C LEU A 894 41.80 7.44 -3.71
N SER A 895 41.88 8.15 -2.59
CA SER A 895 43.04 9.00 -2.24
C SER A 895 44.29 8.22 -1.81
N ALA A 896 44.13 7.00 -1.30
CA ALA A 896 45.24 6.12 -0.93
C ALA A 896 45.96 5.52 -2.15
N ASN A 897 45.39 5.65 -3.35
CA ASN A 897 46.01 5.20 -4.57
C ASN A 897 47.04 6.24 -5.05
N ASN A 898 48.33 5.89 -5.04
CA ASN A 898 49.47 6.75 -5.36
C ASN A 898 49.45 7.40 -6.78
N ALA A 899 48.42 7.14 -7.58
CA ALA A 899 48.17 7.78 -8.87
C ALA A 899 47.43 9.13 -8.76
N VAL A 900 46.83 9.45 -7.61
CA VAL A 900 46.11 10.73 -7.40
C VAL A 900 47.12 11.84 -7.12
N ASP A 901 47.25 12.81 -8.02
CA ASP A 901 48.09 14.01 -7.83
C ASP A 901 47.33 15.10 -7.05
N PRO A 902 47.59 15.35 -5.75
CA PRO A 902 46.85 16.33 -4.96
C PRO A 902 47.22 17.80 -5.28
N GLY A 903 48.16 18.04 -6.19
CA GLY A 903 48.81 19.34 -6.40
C GLY A 903 48.38 20.15 -7.62
N LEU A 904 47.36 19.75 -8.39
CA LEU A 904 46.99 20.47 -9.61
C LEU A 904 46.13 21.72 -9.35
N GLU A 905 46.59 22.87 -9.84
CA GLU A 905 45.89 24.16 -9.78
C GLU A 905 44.55 24.19 -10.53
N TYR A 906 43.54 24.72 -9.83
CA TYR A 906 42.31 25.36 -10.26
C TYR A 906 41.92 25.38 -11.75
N SER A 907 40.89 24.61 -12.10
CA SER A 907 39.64 25.05 -12.76
C SER A 907 38.91 23.84 -13.36
N GLU A 908 37.58 23.91 -13.52
CA GLU A 908 36.62 23.09 -14.33
C GLU A 908 36.83 21.55 -14.49
N TYR A 909 37.80 20.94 -13.80
CA TYR A 909 38.43 19.66 -14.12
C TYR A 909 38.97 18.98 -12.84
N GLY A 910 38.16 18.14 -12.17
CA GLY A 910 38.68 16.84 -11.69
C GLY A 910 39.05 16.58 -10.23
N GLN A 911 38.97 17.50 -9.26
CA GLN A 911 39.22 17.17 -7.83
C GLN A 911 38.34 17.97 -6.85
N ILE A 912 38.21 17.52 -5.59
CA ILE A 912 37.43 18.20 -4.52
C ILE A 912 38.23 19.38 -3.95
N PRO A 913 37.80 20.64 -4.12
CA PRO A 913 38.47 21.77 -3.51
C PRO A 913 38.26 21.80 -2.00
N LEU A 914 39.29 22.19 -1.25
CA LEU A 914 39.23 22.32 0.21
C LEU A 914 38.11 23.27 0.67
N TRP A 915 37.81 24.33 -0.09
CA TRP A 915 36.71 25.24 0.25
C TRP A 915 35.33 24.58 0.18
N TYR A 916 35.16 23.54 -0.64
CA TYR A 916 33.90 22.79 -0.72
C TYR A 916 33.74 21.85 0.47
N ALA A 917 34.80 21.13 0.85
CA ALA A 917 34.83 20.34 2.08
C ALA A 917 34.53 21.22 3.30
N ALA A 918 35.06 22.45 3.29
CA ALA A 918 34.82 23.44 4.34
C ALA A 918 33.40 24.05 4.33
N GLU A 919 32.74 24.16 3.18
CA GLU A 919 31.34 24.59 3.07
C GLU A 919 30.37 23.51 3.60
N ILE A 920 30.61 22.24 3.26
CA ILE A 920 29.72 21.13 3.64
C ILE A 920 29.97 20.66 5.09
N GLY A 921 31.16 20.90 5.63
CA GLY A 921 31.55 20.51 6.99
C GLY A 921 32.20 19.13 7.07
N GLN A 922 32.86 18.68 6.01
CA GLN A 922 33.47 17.34 5.93
C GLN A 922 34.86 17.32 6.58
N GLU A 923 34.92 17.08 7.89
CA GLU A 923 36.16 17.12 8.69
C GLU A 923 37.25 16.20 8.17
N ALA A 924 36.94 14.91 7.97
CA ALA A 924 37.91 13.92 7.54
C ALA A 924 38.52 14.27 6.16
N ILE A 925 37.69 14.78 5.24
CA ILE A 925 38.11 15.17 3.89
C ILE A 925 38.94 16.45 3.94
N ALA A 926 38.52 17.45 4.71
CA ALA A 926 39.29 18.67 4.91
C ALA A 926 40.67 18.34 5.52
N LYS A 927 40.73 17.45 6.50
CA LYS A 927 41.99 17.02 7.12
C LYS A 927 42.89 16.30 6.12
N LEU A 928 42.35 15.34 5.37
CA LEU A 928 43.09 14.60 4.36
C LEU A 928 43.65 15.52 3.25
N LEU A 929 42.86 16.48 2.78
CA LEU A 929 43.32 17.47 1.78
C LEU A 929 44.44 18.36 2.33
N LEU A 930 44.35 18.77 3.60
CA LEU A 930 45.40 19.55 4.27
C LEU A 930 46.68 18.74 4.49
N ASP A 931 46.55 17.49 4.92
CA ASP A 931 47.69 16.57 5.11
C ASP A 931 48.41 16.30 3.78
N ASN A 932 47.68 16.29 2.66
CA ASN A 932 48.22 16.17 1.30
C ASN A 932 48.77 17.49 0.71
N GLY A 933 48.87 18.56 1.52
CA GLY A 933 49.57 19.80 1.13
C GLY A 933 48.75 20.82 0.34
N VAL A 934 47.42 20.67 0.27
CA VAL A 934 46.54 21.67 -0.38
C VAL A 934 46.62 23.02 0.35
N ASP A 935 46.75 24.12 -0.41
CA ASP A 935 46.80 25.47 0.16
C ASP A 935 45.50 25.84 0.91
N PRO A 936 45.56 26.11 2.23
CA PRO A 936 44.38 26.50 3.03
C PRO A 936 43.81 27.89 2.68
N ASN A 937 44.53 28.73 1.91
CA ASN A 937 44.10 30.09 1.53
C ASN A 937 43.52 30.20 0.13
N SER A 938 43.38 29.07 -0.52
CA SER A 938 43.06 28.96 -1.92
C SER A 938 41.63 29.46 -2.20
N LYS A 939 41.51 30.47 -3.09
CA LYS A 939 40.28 31.25 -3.24
C LYS A 939 39.31 30.66 -4.28
N SER A 940 38.00 30.76 -4.01
CA SER A 940 36.96 30.46 -4.99
C SER A 940 36.84 31.56 -6.07
N LYS A 941 36.00 31.37 -7.09
CA LYS A 941 35.69 32.39 -8.11
C LYS A 941 35.19 33.72 -7.51
N PHE A 942 34.66 33.70 -6.28
CA PHE A 942 34.19 34.88 -5.53
C PHE A 942 35.24 35.45 -4.57
N GLY A 943 36.47 34.92 -4.57
CA GLY A 943 37.54 35.34 -3.66
C GLY A 943 37.44 34.79 -2.24
N ARG A 944 36.49 33.88 -1.98
CA ARG A 944 36.26 33.30 -0.64
C ARG A 944 37.25 32.16 -0.37
N THR A 945 37.76 32.09 0.86
CA THR A 945 38.67 31.02 1.30
C THR A 945 37.87 29.88 1.94
N PRO A 946 38.46 28.67 2.13
CA PRO A 946 37.85 27.60 2.89
C PRO A 946 37.37 28.05 4.27
N LEU A 947 38.16 28.90 4.93
CA LEU A 947 37.79 29.47 6.23
C LEU A 947 36.55 30.37 6.13
N SER A 948 36.38 31.15 5.06
CA SER A 948 35.17 31.97 4.84
C SER A 948 33.90 31.13 4.69
N TYR A 949 33.98 29.96 4.05
CA TYR A 949 32.85 29.04 3.89
C TYR A 949 32.52 28.32 5.20
N ALA A 950 33.53 27.79 5.89
CA ALA A 950 33.34 27.18 7.20
C ALA A 950 32.75 28.18 8.21
N ALA A 951 33.19 29.43 8.15
CA ALA A 951 32.71 30.50 9.02
C ALA A 951 31.26 30.92 8.73
N GLU A 952 30.86 30.99 7.46
CA GLU A 952 29.47 31.26 7.08
C GLU A 952 28.52 30.15 7.53
N LYS A 953 28.95 28.89 7.51
CA LYS A 953 28.11 27.72 7.83
C LYS A 953 28.18 27.27 9.28
N GLY A 954 29.08 27.86 10.08
CA GLY A 954 29.21 27.56 11.50
C GLY A 954 29.98 26.26 11.81
N HIS A 955 30.80 25.76 10.89
CA HIS A 955 31.50 24.48 11.05
C HIS A 955 32.73 24.61 11.96
N GLU A 956 32.50 24.60 13.27
CA GLU A 956 33.51 24.83 14.32
C GLU A 956 34.76 23.96 14.17
N VAL A 957 34.58 22.67 13.86
CA VAL A 957 35.69 21.71 13.79
C VAL A 957 36.58 22.00 12.57
N ILE A 958 35.99 22.36 11.44
CA ILE A 958 36.72 22.78 10.24
C ILE A 958 37.48 24.08 10.51
N VAL A 959 36.86 25.03 11.21
CA VAL A 959 37.51 26.29 11.59
C VAL A 959 38.74 26.02 12.47
N LYS A 960 38.62 25.15 13.48
CA LYS A 960 39.76 24.72 14.31
C LYS A 960 40.86 24.07 13.48
N LEU A 961 40.48 23.17 12.58
CA LEU A 961 41.40 22.46 11.69
C LEU A 961 42.18 23.42 10.79
N LEU A 962 41.49 24.38 10.16
CA LEU A 962 42.11 25.37 9.27
C LEU A 962 43.02 26.34 10.04
N LEU A 963 42.57 26.87 11.18
CA LEU A 963 43.36 27.76 12.05
C LEU A 963 44.59 27.05 12.63
N GLY A 964 44.49 25.76 12.92
CA GLY A 964 45.60 24.93 13.43
C GLY A 964 46.72 24.64 12.41
N ASN A 965 46.49 24.85 11.11
CA ASN A 965 47.47 24.59 10.05
C ASN A 965 48.60 25.65 9.99
N GLY A 966 48.46 26.79 10.69
CA GLY A 966 49.50 27.83 10.80
C GLY A 966 49.82 28.62 9.51
N LYS A 967 49.36 28.15 8.36
CA LYS A 967 49.49 28.83 7.04
C LYS A 967 48.24 29.62 6.64
N VAL A 968 47.14 29.51 7.38
CA VAL A 968 45.87 30.17 7.02
C VAL A 968 45.91 31.68 7.30
N GLY A 969 45.39 32.49 6.37
CA GLY A 969 45.17 33.92 6.54
C GLY A 969 43.73 34.16 7.03
N PRO A 970 43.51 34.44 8.32
CA PRO A 970 42.16 34.44 8.88
C PRO A 970 41.30 35.66 8.48
N ASP A 971 41.93 36.70 7.92
CA ASP A 971 41.29 37.96 7.50
C ASP A 971 41.20 38.16 5.99
N LEU A 972 41.43 37.11 5.20
CA LEU A 972 41.33 37.20 3.74
C LEU A 972 39.91 37.57 3.31
N LYS A 973 39.80 38.72 2.62
CA LYS A 973 38.53 39.27 2.13
C LYS A 973 38.09 38.62 0.81
N ASP A 974 36.78 38.43 0.70
CA ASP A 974 36.13 38.09 -0.57
C ASP A 974 36.08 39.26 -1.56
N PHE A 975 35.88 38.96 -2.84
CA PHE A 975 35.89 39.97 -3.91
C PHE A 975 34.56 40.71 -4.04
N GLU A 976 33.45 40.08 -3.65
CA GLU A 976 32.10 40.57 -3.91
C GLU A 976 31.67 41.65 -2.90
N TYR A 977 31.96 41.43 -1.62
CA TYR A 977 31.51 42.26 -0.50
C TYR A 977 32.67 42.78 0.36
N GLY A 978 33.87 42.25 0.17
CA GLY A 978 35.02 42.57 1.02
C GLY A 978 34.84 42.05 2.45
N ARG A 979 34.07 40.98 2.65
CA ARG A 979 33.85 40.40 3.99
C ARG A 979 34.98 39.44 4.36
N THR A 980 35.37 39.46 5.63
CA THR A 980 36.25 38.47 6.25
C THR A 980 35.45 37.25 6.74
N PRO A 981 36.09 36.11 7.03
CA PRO A 981 35.45 34.98 7.72
C PRO A 981 34.69 35.40 9.00
N LEU A 982 35.27 36.29 9.81
CA LEU A 982 34.60 36.83 11.01
C LEU A 982 33.30 37.59 10.67
N SER A 983 33.31 38.40 9.60
CA SER A 983 32.10 39.08 9.13
C SER A 983 31.02 38.10 8.66
N TRP A 984 31.39 36.96 8.06
CA TRP A 984 30.44 35.92 7.65
C TRP A 984 29.86 35.16 8.85
N ALA A 985 30.68 34.79 9.82
CA ALA A 985 30.22 34.14 11.05
C ALA A 985 29.31 35.07 11.88
N ALA A 986 29.67 36.36 11.96
CA ALA A 986 28.89 37.34 12.70
C ALA A 986 27.53 37.64 12.06
N ALA A 987 27.46 37.66 10.73
CA ALA A 987 26.21 37.87 9.99
C ALA A 987 25.23 36.69 10.08
N ASN A 988 25.70 35.47 10.37
CA ASN A 988 24.87 34.26 10.50
C ASN A 988 24.70 33.80 11.96
N GLY A 989 25.26 34.53 12.93
CA GLY A 989 25.03 34.26 14.35
C GLY A 989 25.84 33.09 14.93
N HIS A 990 26.91 32.66 14.27
CA HIS A 990 27.71 31.51 14.71
C HIS A 990 28.68 31.88 15.84
N ALA A 991 28.13 32.06 17.05
CA ALA A 991 28.86 32.52 18.25
C ALA A 991 30.14 31.72 18.56
N SER A 992 30.09 30.39 18.50
CA SER A 992 31.28 29.55 18.73
C SER A 992 32.39 29.80 17.70
N VAL A 993 32.03 29.96 16.42
CA VAL A 993 33.01 30.28 15.37
C VAL A 993 33.55 31.69 15.52
N VAL A 994 32.71 32.66 15.88
CA VAL A 994 33.15 34.02 16.21
C VAL A 994 34.16 34.00 17.35
N LYS A 995 33.89 33.23 18.41
CA LYS A 995 34.82 33.04 19.53
C LYS A 995 36.16 32.46 19.05
N LEU A 996 36.13 31.38 18.26
CA LEU A 996 37.34 30.73 17.73
C LEU A 996 38.16 31.66 16.84
N LEU A 997 37.51 32.48 16.01
CA LEU A 997 38.20 33.45 15.14
C LEU A 997 38.82 34.59 15.97
N LEU A 998 38.12 35.11 16.99
CA LEU A 998 38.64 36.16 17.89
C LEU A 998 39.76 35.68 18.82
N GLU A 999 39.88 34.38 19.05
CA GLU A 999 41.00 33.76 19.76
C GLU A 999 42.22 33.55 18.84
N GLY A 1000 42.05 33.63 17.52
CA GLY A 1000 43.12 33.47 16.53
C GLY A 1000 43.97 34.73 16.36
N ASN A 1001 45.28 34.54 16.14
CA ASN A 1001 46.18 35.66 15.84
C ASN A 1001 45.89 36.27 14.45
N GLY A 1002 45.89 37.60 14.38
CA GLY A 1002 45.81 38.33 13.10
C GLY A 1002 44.40 38.51 12.55
N VAL A 1003 43.38 38.47 13.42
CA VAL A 1003 41.99 38.81 13.09
C VAL A 1003 41.67 40.24 13.55
N ASP A 1004 41.26 41.10 12.62
CA ASP A 1004 40.76 42.46 12.89
C ASP A 1004 39.24 42.41 13.10
N PRO A 1005 38.75 42.58 14.34
CA PRO A 1005 37.33 42.53 14.63
C PRO A 1005 36.54 43.73 14.10
N ASN A 1006 37.22 44.81 13.68
CA ASN A 1006 36.63 45.99 13.07
C ASN A 1006 36.75 46.01 11.54
N SER A 1007 37.20 44.92 10.92
CA SER A 1007 37.45 44.86 9.49
C SER A 1007 36.20 45.23 8.69
N LYS A 1008 36.28 46.35 7.97
CA LYS A 1008 35.14 46.91 7.22
C LYS A 1008 34.94 46.16 5.90
N SER A 1009 33.71 45.68 5.70
CA SER A 1009 33.20 45.25 4.39
C SER A 1009 32.49 46.42 3.70
N LYS A 1010 32.04 46.21 2.45
CA LYS A 1010 31.31 47.22 1.68
C LYS A 1010 30.07 47.77 2.39
N TYR A 1011 29.45 46.99 3.29
CA TYR A 1011 28.19 47.37 3.94
C TYR A 1011 28.20 47.32 5.47
N GLY A 1012 29.31 46.99 6.15
CA GLY A 1012 29.34 46.90 7.61
C GLY A 1012 30.61 46.28 8.20
N THR A 1013 30.80 46.46 9.52
CA THR A 1013 31.74 45.65 10.32
C THR A 1013 31.05 44.35 10.78
N PRO A 1014 31.79 43.35 11.30
CA PRO A 1014 31.19 42.17 11.93
C PRO A 1014 30.12 42.54 12.97
N LEU A 1015 30.37 43.57 13.78
CA LEU A 1015 29.40 44.08 14.76
C LEU A 1015 28.15 44.68 14.10
N SER A 1016 28.29 45.46 13.02
CA SER A 1016 27.13 45.99 12.30
C SER A 1016 26.25 44.87 11.73
N TRP A 1017 26.85 43.78 11.24
CA TRP A 1017 26.10 42.63 10.72
C TRP A 1017 25.38 41.85 11.81
N ALA A 1018 26.06 41.56 12.92
CA ALA A 1018 25.45 40.90 14.08
C ALA A 1018 24.29 41.73 14.66
N ALA A 1019 24.49 43.05 14.77
CA ALA A 1019 23.47 43.98 15.23
C ALA A 1019 22.28 44.08 14.27
N ARG A 1020 22.50 44.03 12.95
CA ARG A 1020 21.44 44.05 11.94
C ARG A 1020 20.58 42.78 11.96
N PHE A 1021 21.20 41.61 12.12
CA PHE A 1021 20.49 40.32 12.05
C PHE A 1021 20.00 39.80 13.42
N GLY A 1022 20.27 40.53 14.51
CA GLY A 1022 19.70 40.19 15.83
C GLY A 1022 20.50 39.15 16.61
N HIS A 1023 21.79 38.97 16.32
CA HIS A 1023 22.62 37.94 16.95
C HIS A 1023 23.23 38.45 18.27
N GLU A 1024 22.43 38.47 19.33
CA GLU A 1024 22.79 39.02 20.65
C GLU A 1024 24.10 38.43 21.21
N GLU A 1025 24.27 37.10 21.19
CA GLU A 1025 25.46 36.44 21.75
C GLU A 1025 26.72 36.81 20.97
N VAL A 1026 26.63 36.94 19.64
CA VAL A 1026 27.74 37.43 18.81
C VAL A 1026 28.08 38.88 19.13
N VAL A 1027 27.07 39.75 19.31
CA VAL A 1027 27.28 41.13 19.73
C VAL A 1027 27.99 41.18 21.07
N ARG A 1028 27.58 40.35 22.03
CA ARG A 1028 28.20 40.27 23.37
C ARG A 1028 29.66 39.79 23.29
N LEU A 1029 29.95 38.79 22.46
CA LEU A 1029 31.32 38.30 22.22
C LEU A 1029 32.23 39.35 21.56
N LEU A 1030 31.72 40.10 20.57
CA LEU A 1030 32.47 41.18 19.92
C LEU A 1030 32.72 42.34 20.89
N LEU A 1031 31.68 42.80 21.60
CA LEU A 1031 31.78 43.90 22.57
C LEU A 1031 32.60 43.56 23.82
N ALA A 1032 32.87 42.28 24.10
CA ALA A 1032 33.76 41.86 25.18
C ALA A 1032 35.25 42.17 24.88
N ARG A 1033 35.58 42.56 23.65
CA ARG A 1033 36.94 42.95 23.25
C ARG A 1033 37.06 44.47 23.24
N ASP A 1034 37.99 45.02 24.02
CA ASP A 1034 38.18 46.48 24.16
C ASP A 1034 38.60 47.16 22.84
N GLU A 1035 39.16 46.40 21.91
CA GLU A 1035 39.56 46.88 20.59
C GLU A 1035 38.40 47.05 19.60
N VAL A 1036 37.19 46.54 19.90
CA VAL A 1036 36.02 46.68 19.02
C VAL A 1036 35.40 48.06 19.17
N ASP A 1037 35.24 48.77 18.04
CA ASP A 1037 34.59 50.08 17.99
C ASP A 1037 33.06 49.89 17.89
N PRO A 1038 32.29 50.13 18.98
CA PRO A 1038 30.85 49.91 19.01
C PRO A 1038 30.08 50.94 18.16
N ASP A 1039 30.70 52.06 17.82
CA ASP A 1039 30.10 53.15 17.03
C ASP A 1039 30.66 53.24 15.60
N SER A 1040 31.41 52.21 15.16
CA SER A 1040 32.05 52.22 13.84
C SER A 1040 31.04 52.46 12.72
N LYS A 1041 31.16 53.62 12.08
CA LYS A 1041 30.35 54.02 10.93
C LYS A 1041 30.70 53.20 9.69
N CYS A 1042 29.67 52.66 9.04
CA CYS A 1042 29.78 51.93 7.78
C CYS A 1042 29.05 52.66 6.63
N HIS A 1043 28.62 51.92 5.60
CA HIS A 1043 27.95 52.47 4.44
C HIS A 1043 26.77 53.38 4.83
N TYR A 1044 26.72 54.58 4.23
CA TYR A 1044 25.82 55.68 4.60
C TYR A 1044 26.00 56.26 6.02
N GLN A 1045 27.19 56.17 6.60
CA GLN A 1045 27.48 56.64 7.97
C GLN A 1045 26.61 55.97 9.06
N ARG A 1046 26.07 54.79 8.77
CA ARG A 1046 25.25 54.03 9.72
C ARG A 1046 26.10 53.34 10.77
N THR A 1047 25.64 53.36 12.01
CA THR A 1047 26.26 52.69 13.16
C THR A 1047 25.56 51.34 13.44
N PRO A 1048 26.20 50.39 14.17
CA PRO A 1048 25.53 49.16 14.62
C PRO A 1048 24.21 49.45 15.35
N LEU A 1049 24.17 50.51 16.18
CA LEU A 1049 22.97 50.95 16.88
C LEU A 1049 21.84 51.32 15.91
N SER A 1050 22.16 52.04 14.82
CA SER A 1050 21.16 52.39 13.80
C SER A 1050 20.54 51.15 13.13
N TYR A 1051 21.29 50.06 12.96
CA TYR A 1051 20.78 48.82 12.37
C TYR A 1051 19.94 48.01 13.37
N ALA A 1052 20.39 47.90 14.62
CA ALA A 1052 19.62 47.27 15.69
C ALA A 1052 18.29 48.01 15.91
N ALA A 1053 18.31 49.35 15.84
CA ALA A 1053 17.13 50.18 16.00
C ALA A 1053 16.15 50.08 14.82
N GLU A 1054 16.64 50.01 13.58
CA GLU A 1054 15.80 49.77 12.39
C GLU A 1054 15.08 48.41 12.47
N LYS A 1055 15.72 47.39 13.03
CA LYS A 1055 15.20 46.01 13.08
C LYS A 1055 14.49 45.64 14.38
N GLY A 1056 14.45 46.54 15.36
CA GLY A 1056 13.71 46.34 16.60
C GLY A 1056 14.43 45.45 17.64
N HIS A 1057 15.75 45.27 17.53
CA HIS A 1057 16.51 44.35 18.39
C HIS A 1057 16.82 44.97 19.75
N GLU A 1058 15.84 44.96 20.66
CA GLU A 1058 15.91 45.63 21.97
C GLU A 1058 17.13 45.25 22.82
N ALA A 1059 17.45 43.96 22.92
CA ALA A 1059 18.56 43.49 23.74
C ALA A 1059 19.91 44.01 23.22
N ILE A 1060 20.07 44.05 21.89
CA ILE A 1060 21.28 44.58 21.23
C ILE A 1060 21.37 46.09 21.40
N VAL A 1061 20.24 46.81 21.32
CA VAL A 1061 20.19 48.26 21.58
C VAL A 1061 20.68 48.56 23.00
N ARG A 1062 20.23 47.81 24.01
CA ARG A 1062 20.73 47.94 25.39
C ARG A 1062 22.23 47.66 25.48
N LEU A 1063 22.68 46.51 24.94
CA LEU A 1063 24.09 46.12 24.95
C LEU A 1063 25.03 47.16 24.31
N LEU A 1064 24.58 47.83 23.23
CA LEU A 1064 25.36 48.88 22.57
C LEU A 1064 25.38 50.18 23.38
N LEU A 1065 24.26 50.58 23.99
CA LEU A 1065 24.17 51.81 24.80
C LEU A 1065 24.92 51.69 26.12
N ASP A 1066 24.96 50.49 26.72
CA ASP A 1066 25.70 50.20 27.96
C ASP A 1066 27.22 50.41 27.82
N LYS A 1067 27.75 50.46 26.59
CA LYS A 1067 29.18 50.71 26.33
C LYS A 1067 29.60 52.17 26.48
N GLY A 1068 28.68 53.12 26.67
CA GLY A 1068 28.96 54.53 26.98
C GLY A 1068 29.67 55.36 25.89
N GLU A 1069 30.26 54.71 24.89
CA GLU A 1069 31.00 55.31 23.77
C GLU A 1069 30.14 55.40 22.48
N VAL A 1070 28.89 54.93 22.51
CA VAL A 1070 27.99 54.91 21.35
C VAL A 1070 27.15 56.19 21.30
N ASP A 1071 27.14 56.88 20.16
CA ASP A 1071 26.35 58.10 19.95
C ASP A 1071 24.91 57.75 19.48
N PRO A 1072 23.87 57.90 20.34
CA PRO A 1072 22.49 57.62 19.96
C PRO A 1072 21.89 58.67 19.01
N SER A 1073 22.60 59.79 18.80
CA SER A 1073 22.19 60.90 17.94
C SER A 1073 22.83 60.87 16.55
N ALA A 1074 23.67 59.86 16.25
CA ALA A 1074 24.36 59.75 14.96
C ALA A 1074 23.39 59.65 13.77
N GLU A 1075 23.44 60.62 12.85
CA GLU A 1075 22.62 60.65 11.64
C GLU A 1075 23.27 59.90 10.47
N ASP A 1076 22.48 59.10 9.75
CA ASP A 1076 22.94 58.48 8.51
C ASP A 1076 22.98 59.49 7.34
N SER A 1077 23.97 59.35 6.46
CA SER A 1077 24.20 60.30 5.36
C SER A 1077 23.23 60.17 4.18
N ARG A 1078 22.33 59.17 4.18
CA ARG A 1078 21.40 58.92 3.06
C ARG A 1078 20.03 59.53 3.31
N TYR A 1079 19.56 59.47 4.54
CA TYR A 1079 18.22 59.91 4.93
C TYR A 1079 18.23 60.92 6.09
N GLY A 1080 19.39 61.21 6.69
CA GLY A 1080 19.49 62.09 7.85
C GLY A 1080 18.74 61.53 9.07
N ARG A 1081 18.66 60.20 9.21
CA ARG A 1081 17.89 59.58 10.30
C ARG A 1081 18.83 59.10 11.41
N THR A 1082 18.48 59.44 12.64
CA THR A 1082 19.08 58.87 13.85
C THR A 1082 18.55 57.45 14.12
N PRO A 1083 19.21 56.64 14.96
CA PRO A 1083 18.66 55.37 15.45
C PRO A 1083 17.21 55.48 15.96
N LEU A 1084 16.89 56.55 16.69
CA LEU A 1084 15.53 56.83 17.17
C LEU A 1084 14.52 57.02 16.02
N LEU A 1085 14.92 57.74 14.96
CA LEU A 1085 14.07 57.93 13.78
C LEU A 1085 13.89 56.64 12.99
N TRP A 1086 14.90 55.78 12.92
CA TRP A 1086 14.78 54.45 12.32
C TRP A 1086 13.83 53.53 13.09
N ALA A 1087 13.91 53.51 14.43
CA ALA A 1087 12.96 52.78 15.28
C ALA A 1087 11.53 53.31 15.12
N LYS A 1088 11.36 54.65 15.03
CA LYS A 1088 10.05 55.29 14.83
C LYS A 1088 9.43 54.96 13.47
N VAL A 1089 10.21 55.05 12.38
CA VAL A 1089 9.72 54.76 11.03
C VAL A 1089 9.28 53.30 10.88
N ASN A 1090 9.91 52.37 11.59
CA ASN A 1090 9.57 50.94 11.55
C ASN A 1090 8.64 50.48 12.69
N GLY A 1091 8.15 51.40 13.54
CA GLY A 1091 7.14 51.09 14.57
C GLY A 1091 7.67 50.34 15.80
N HIS A 1092 8.96 50.44 16.13
CA HIS A 1092 9.56 49.75 17.27
C HIS A 1092 9.50 50.60 18.56
N GLU A 1093 8.33 50.66 19.19
CA GLU A 1093 8.05 51.52 20.36
C GLU A 1093 8.95 51.22 21.56
N ALA A 1094 9.22 49.94 21.85
CA ALA A 1094 10.08 49.54 22.96
C ALA A 1094 11.53 50.01 22.75
N VAL A 1095 12.07 49.86 21.53
CA VAL A 1095 13.38 50.40 21.16
C VAL A 1095 13.42 51.93 21.27
N MET A 1096 12.36 52.63 20.84
CA MET A 1096 12.28 54.08 21.00
C MET A 1096 12.35 54.51 22.47
N LYS A 1097 11.71 53.75 23.37
CA LYS A 1097 11.75 53.99 24.81
C LYS A 1097 13.17 53.82 25.35
N ILE A 1098 13.83 52.70 25.01
CA ILE A 1098 15.21 52.40 25.43
C ILE A 1098 16.18 53.49 24.97
N ILE A 1099 16.11 53.89 23.69
CA ILE A 1099 16.99 54.94 23.15
C ILE A 1099 16.76 56.26 23.88
N LYS A 1100 15.50 56.68 24.07
CA LYS A 1100 15.17 57.92 24.80
C LYS A 1100 15.62 57.94 26.27
N GLU A 1101 15.65 56.79 26.92
CA GLU A 1101 16.11 56.65 28.30
C GLU A 1101 17.64 56.78 28.44
N ASN A 1102 18.39 56.61 27.33
CA ASN A 1102 19.85 56.63 27.28
C ASN A 1102 20.41 57.71 26.32
N SER A 1103 19.58 58.65 25.87
CA SER A 1103 19.96 59.79 24.99
C SER A 1103 20.19 61.07 25.76
#